data_AF-B9IJT8-F1
#
_entry.id   AF-B9IJT8-F1
#
_cell.length_a   1.000
_cell.length_b   1.000
_cell.length_c   1.000
_cell.angle_alpha   90.00
_cell.angle_beta   90.00
_cell.angle_gamma   90.00
#
_symmetry.space_group_name_H-M   'P 1'
#
loop_
_entity.id
_entity.type
_entity.pdbx_description
1 polymer ?
#
loop_
_entity_poly.entity_id
_entity_poly.type
_entity_poly.pdbx_seq_one_letter_code
_entity_poly.pdbx_strand_id
1 'polypeptide(L)'
;MPTTTTTVLLFLLLIHLTITTPSPIPGLDTFLSHRSTVDPSSTNDSFPSLPSSLKKSLSLSSPHPHIPSLISSLLSLTLPLSLHIRLVGSSFPSDSSSLLQTFLSTAHISDHFHVITTDSHRLSIKHSPHLEVSHAGSTLSSRLSEALKSSISESTSSLRSPLLSIPYNTVDRIIKQDFDREKPVQGVYVYLINLGSQSKNYAYSYSEGDSSPGFTKCLGTIWTGKERYLWIDLSAGPVDYGPAISGDGVLPRGEFHPLTAMHGRPKSHKALLADLASLIWNAYQVLLVPSLRIPVHFQNSLIVEFIHIYGSGSGKDLSGLDWKEIEKTFMDEANEGGLLLRNQNLAFRKYEVNYDQCSICSFAISRSINSYTSRFLFDNYTLIVSEYLDSKRLHQILSDSAEEFRRMAGTPEEDFSRVLPVYVFDLDYNTLLMLDRYHQSVAFRDMVIAVRTKTTQTVSDYSCNGRHMFTHTRVLERPLVGSILQSMWGVSPTHLSWSPRHNNTLVDYTWSVGQTPFGPFSEISSLSFVQKDAARRNVLLTSLNYSISSVIDVLESIIAHGGDRKLLKQNQHVQFIQRWNLFKYKLDKAISAMSHKDFDMALYYLRSSDHDMYAIHSLVYHASQELEASLVCFKDPPFPWGSVSMSAVVFFALVYVYSKRESLFRNKRKQF
;
A
#
# COMPACT_ATOMS: atom_id res chain seq x y z
N MET A 1 47.67 -30.03 22.62
CA MET A 1 47.14 -28.77 22.05
C MET A 1 47.29 -28.88 20.54
N PRO A 2 46.29 -28.56 19.69
CA PRO A 2 45.11 -27.71 19.93
C PRO A 2 43.76 -28.43 19.79
N THR A 3 42.81 -28.12 20.67
CA THR A 3 41.39 -28.56 20.61
C THR A 3 40.43 -27.37 20.85
N THR A 4 40.86 -26.16 20.53
CA THR A 4 40.14 -24.92 20.84
C THR A 4 39.46 -24.25 19.63
N THR A 5 39.58 -24.82 18.43
CA THR A 5 38.99 -24.24 17.20
C THR A 5 37.64 -24.87 16.80
N THR A 6 37.31 -26.07 17.28
CA THR A 6 36.05 -26.75 16.93
C THR A 6 34.85 -26.33 17.78
N THR A 7 35.06 -25.80 18.98
CA THR A 7 33.96 -25.32 19.84
C THR A 7 33.44 -23.94 19.46
N VAL A 8 34.26 -23.11 18.81
CA VAL A 8 33.85 -21.77 18.35
C VAL A 8 33.01 -21.85 17.06
N LEU A 9 33.29 -22.82 16.18
CA LEU A 9 32.49 -23.01 14.96
C LEU A 9 31.08 -23.56 15.25
N LEU A 10 30.93 -24.41 16.28
CA LEU A 10 29.61 -24.90 16.68
C LEU A 10 28.74 -23.79 17.31
N PHE A 11 29.36 -22.85 18.03
CA PHE A 11 28.63 -21.72 18.62
C PHE A 11 28.21 -20.67 17.58
N LEU A 12 28.96 -20.52 16.50
CA LEU A 12 28.61 -19.64 15.37
C LEU A 12 27.55 -20.24 14.44
N LEU A 13 27.43 -21.57 14.35
CA LEU A 13 26.35 -22.23 13.58
C LEU A 13 24.99 -22.23 14.29
N LEU A 14 24.96 -22.03 15.62
CA LEU A 14 23.73 -21.89 16.41
C LEU A 14 23.14 -20.46 16.42
N ILE A 15 23.78 -19.51 15.73
CA ILE A 15 23.28 -18.13 15.53
C ILE A 15 22.55 -17.99 14.18
N HIS A 16 22.28 -19.09 13.48
CA HIS A 16 21.30 -19.07 12.39
C HIS A 16 19.88 -18.97 12.95
N LEU A 17 19.30 -17.77 12.79
CA LEU A 17 17.88 -17.41 12.90
C LEU A 17 16.97 -18.56 13.33
N THR A 18 16.78 -18.71 14.64
CA THR A 18 15.52 -19.26 15.14
C THR A 18 14.45 -18.23 14.85
N ILE A 19 13.84 -18.33 13.65
CA ILE A 19 12.47 -17.87 13.47
C ILE A 19 11.68 -18.73 14.45
N THR A 20 11.43 -18.21 15.64
CA THR A 20 10.57 -18.85 16.64
C THR A 20 9.16 -18.82 16.06
N THR A 21 8.81 -19.82 15.27
CA THR A 21 7.41 -20.16 15.05
C THR A 21 6.86 -20.52 16.43
N PRO A 22 5.83 -19.83 16.94
CA PRO A 22 5.29 -20.15 18.25
C PRO A 22 4.85 -21.61 18.24
N SER A 23 5.24 -22.36 19.27
CA SER A 23 4.79 -23.73 19.42
C SER A 23 3.26 -23.74 19.41
N PRO A 24 2.61 -24.56 18.57
CA PRO A 24 1.16 -24.55 18.46
C PRO A 24 0.57 -24.91 19.82
N ILE A 25 -0.26 -24.02 20.39
CA ILE A 25 -0.99 -24.28 21.62
C ILE A 25 -2.24 -25.08 21.24
N PRO A 26 -2.31 -26.39 21.54
CA PRO A 26 -3.41 -27.22 21.09
C PRO A 26 -4.75 -26.70 21.64
N GLY A 27 -5.75 -26.56 20.77
CA GLY A 27 -7.09 -26.09 21.13
C GLY A 27 -7.28 -24.57 21.16
N LEU A 28 -6.22 -23.76 21.10
CA LEU A 28 -6.36 -22.30 21.04
C LEU A 28 -6.97 -21.84 19.70
N ASP A 29 -6.53 -22.44 18.60
CA ASP A 29 -7.08 -22.19 17.27
C ASP A 29 -8.58 -22.50 17.19
N THR A 30 -8.97 -23.67 17.70
CA THR A 30 -10.36 -24.12 17.74
C THR A 30 -11.22 -23.18 18.57
N PHE A 31 -10.72 -22.74 19.73
CA PHE A 31 -11.41 -21.79 20.59
C PHE A 31 -11.62 -20.44 19.88
N LEU A 32 -10.58 -19.85 19.30
CA LEU A 32 -10.68 -18.55 18.66
C LEU A 32 -11.53 -18.58 17.38
N SER A 33 -11.48 -19.69 16.63
CA SER A 33 -12.34 -19.90 15.46
C SER A 33 -13.80 -20.09 15.85
N HIS A 34 -14.09 -20.76 16.97
CA HIS A 34 -15.45 -20.82 17.50
C HIS A 34 -15.92 -19.45 18.00
N ARG A 35 -15.05 -18.64 18.60
CA ARG A 35 -15.39 -17.28 19.01
C ARG A 35 -15.64 -16.37 17.81
N SER A 36 -14.95 -16.59 16.69
CA SER A 36 -15.16 -15.81 15.45
C SER A 36 -16.47 -16.13 14.76
N THR A 37 -17.15 -17.22 15.09
CA THR A 37 -18.53 -17.49 14.63
C THR A 37 -19.58 -16.93 15.58
N VAL A 38 -19.34 -16.98 16.88
CA VAL A 38 -20.28 -16.50 17.92
C VAL A 38 -20.30 -14.98 18.07
N ASP A 39 -19.12 -14.37 18.14
CA ASP A 39 -18.95 -12.91 18.18
C ASP A 39 -18.01 -12.51 17.05
N PRO A 40 -18.54 -12.50 15.82
CA PRO A 40 -17.71 -12.36 14.68
C PRO A 40 -17.19 -10.90 14.59
N SER A 41 -17.84 -9.94 15.26
CA SER A 41 -17.41 -8.54 15.37
C SER A 41 -16.27 -8.31 16.38
N SER A 42 -15.97 -9.34 17.18
CA SER A 42 -15.09 -9.25 18.33
C SER A 42 -15.42 -8.07 19.27
N THR A 43 -16.71 -7.86 19.56
CA THR A 43 -17.15 -6.82 20.50
C THR A 43 -16.77 -7.18 21.94
N ASN A 44 -16.74 -8.47 22.28
CA ASN A 44 -16.41 -8.96 23.61
C ASN A 44 -14.98 -9.47 23.70
N ASP A 45 -14.34 -9.21 24.85
CA ASP A 45 -13.05 -9.78 25.19
C ASP A 45 -13.13 -11.32 25.28
N SER A 46 -12.30 -12.02 24.51
CA SER A 46 -12.25 -13.47 24.47
C SER A 46 -11.51 -14.09 25.66
N PHE A 47 -10.63 -13.33 26.33
CA PHE A 47 -9.73 -13.86 27.35
C PHE A 47 -10.41 -14.35 28.63
N PRO A 48 -11.47 -13.71 29.17
CA PRO A 48 -12.17 -14.21 30.36
C PRO A 48 -12.71 -15.63 30.13
N SER A 49 -13.23 -15.88 28.92
CA SER A 49 -13.80 -17.17 28.51
C SER A 49 -12.76 -18.26 28.16
N LEU A 50 -11.45 -17.96 28.20
CA LEU A 50 -10.43 -18.98 27.96
C LEU A 50 -10.39 -20.02 29.10
N PRO A 51 -10.39 -21.33 28.76
CA PRO A 51 -10.13 -22.41 29.71
C PRO A 51 -8.84 -22.21 30.51
N SER A 52 -8.84 -22.65 31.77
CA SER A 52 -7.67 -22.56 32.65
C SER A 52 -6.44 -23.30 32.11
N SER A 53 -6.65 -24.40 31.38
CA SER A 53 -5.59 -25.13 30.68
C SER A 53 -4.89 -24.27 29.63
N LEU A 54 -5.65 -23.56 28.79
CA LEU A 54 -5.09 -22.66 27.78
C LEU A 54 -4.40 -21.45 28.40
N LYS A 55 -4.97 -20.87 29.47
CA LYS A 55 -4.30 -19.79 30.23
C LYS A 55 -2.96 -20.25 30.80
N LYS A 56 -2.88 -21.47 31.33
CA LYS A 56 -1.63 -22.06 31.81
C LYS A 56 -0.61 -22.26 30.69
N SER A 57 -1.03 -22.76 29.52
CA SER A 57 -0.17 -22.88 28.34
C SER A 57 0.38 -21.53 27.88
N LEU A 58 -0.45 -20.49 27.86
CA LEU A 58 -0.06 -19.12 27.53
C LEU A 58 0.93 -18.52 28.54
N SER A 59 0.93 -18.96 29.80
CA SER A 59 1.96 -18.54 30.77
C SER A 59 3.31 -19.24 30.55
N LEU A 60 3.28 -20.49 30.06
CA LEU A 60 4.47 -21.32 29.91
C LEU A 60 5.23 -21.07 28.60
N SER A 61 4.58 -20.49 27.59
CA SER A 61 5.16 -20.22 26.27
C SER A 61 6.30 -19.20 26.27
N SER A 62 6.34 -18.29 27.25
CA SER A 62 7.45 -17.34 27.43
C SER A 62 7.59 -16.96 28.90
N PRO A 63 8.36 -17.74 29.69
CA PRO A 63 8.42 -17.54 31.13
C PRO A 63 9.18 -16.27 31.55
N HIS A 64 9.96 -15.66 30.64
CA HIS A 64 10.81 -14.50 30.89
C HIS A 64 10.84 -13.59 29.65
N PRO A 65 9.88 -12.67 29.46
CA PRO A 65 9.90 -11.78 28.31
C PRO A 65 11.04 -10.76 28.48
N HIS A 66 12.08 -10.90 27.67
CA HIS A 66 13.00 -9.80 27.49
C HIS A 66 12.29 -8.72 26.65
N ILE A 67 11.86 -7.62 27.26
CA ILE A 67 11.02 -6.60 26.58
C ILE A 67 11.61 -6.14 25.23
N PRO A 68 12.92 -5.88 25.09
CA PRO A 68 13.50 -5.56 23.78
C PRO A 68 13.33 -6.67 22.72
N SER A 69 13.30 -7.95 23.11
CA SER A 69 13.02 -9.03 22.14
C SER A 69 11.55 -9.07 21.74
N LEU A 70 10.63 -8.65 22.63
CA LEU A 70 9.22 -8.50 22.30
C LEU A 70 9.01 -7.41 21.23
N ILE A 71 9.65 -6.25 21.40
CA ILE A 71 9.64 -5.16 20.41
C ILE A 71 10.22 -5.64 19.08
N SER A 72 11.38 -6.31 19.11
CA SER A 72 11.99 -6.88 17.91
C SER A 72 11.09 -7.92 17.21
N SER A 73 10.28 -8.66 17.97
CA SER A 73 9.33 -9.64 17.42
C SER A 73 8.11 -8.99 16.76
N LEU A 74 7.67 -7.82 17.23
CA LEU A 74 6.62 -7.05 16.57
C LEU A 74 7.12 -6.41 15.27
N LEU A 75 8.33 -5.86 15.29
CA LEU A 75 8.95 -5.21 14.13
C LEU A 75 9.46 -6.20 13.07
N SER A 76 9.50 -7.50 13.36
CA SER A 76 9.84 -8.55 12.39
C SER A 76 8.64 -9.12 11.64
N LEU A 77 7.42 -8.68 11.97
CA LEU A 77 6.19 -9.13 11.32
C LEU A 77 6.21 -8.84 9.81
N THR A 78 6.00 -9.90 9.03
CA THR A 78 6.06 -9.86 7.56
C THR A 78 4.82 -10.55 6.99
N LEU A 79 4.15 -9.90 6.04
CA LEU A 79 2.99 -10.41 5.32
C LEU A 79 3.42 -11.14 4.04
N PRO A 80 3.33 -12.48 3.98
CA PRO A 80 3.61 -13.23 2.77
C PRO A 80 2.47 -13.11 1.76
N LEU A 81 2.79 -12.79 0.51
CA LEU A 81 1.80 -12.61 -0.56
C LEU A 81 2.15 -13.47 -1.78
N SER A 82 1.26 -14.42 -2.09
CA SER A 82 1.43 -15.33 -3.22
C SER A 82 1.00 -14.72 -4.56
N LEU A 83 1.89 -14.82 -5.54
CA LEU A 83 1.68 -14.42 -6.93
C LEU A 83 2.08 -15.58 -7.86
N HIS A 84 1.12 -16.01 -8.68
CA HIS A 84 1.24 -17.13 -9.62
C HIS A 84 1.44 -16.59 -11.03
N ILE A 85 2.54 -16.94 -11.67
CA ILE A 85 2.88 -16.51 -13.03
C ILE A 85 2.65 -17.68 -13.97
N ARG A 86 1.73 -17.49 -14.93
CA ARG A 86 1.42 -18.44 -16.00
C ARG A 86 2.05 -17.95 -17.30
N LEU A 87 3.04 -18.69 -17.81
CA LEU A 87 3.66 -18.45 -19.11
C LEU A 87 2.80 -19.08 -20.21
N VAL A 88 2.19 -18.26 -21.07
CA VAL A 88 1.24 -18.71 -22.10
C VAL A 88 1.84 -18.54 -23.49
N GLY A 89 1.93 -19.63 -24.24
CA GLY A 89 2.47 -19.67 -25.61
C GLY A 89 3.74 -20.51 -25.75
N SER A 90 3.94 -21.06 -26.94
CA SER A 90 5.10 -21.91 -27.27
C SER A 90 6.41 -21.12 -27.44
N SER A 91 6.33 -19.79 -27.44
CA SER A 91 7.48 -18.89 -27.57
C SER A 91 8.37 -18.88 -26.32
N PHE A 92 7.88 -19.39 -25.18
CA PHE A 92 8.67 -19.55 -23.97
C PHE A 92 9.39 -20.91 -23.95
N PRO A 93 10.73 -20.93 -23.92
CA PRO A 93 11.52 -22.15 -23.70
C PRO A 93 11.14 -22.90 -22.43
N SER A 94 11.38 -24.21 -22.37
CA SER A 94 11.04 -25.05 -21.23
C SER A 94 11.80 -24.72 -19.94
N ASP A 95 12.97 -24.09 -20.05
CA ASP A 95 13.78 -23.59 -18.92
C ASP A 95 13.36 -22.19 -18.45
N SER A 96 12.36 -21.56 -19.10
CA SER A 96 11.91 -20.21 -18.73
C SER A 96 11.43 -20.13 -17.30
N SER A 97 10.69 -21.14 -16.84
CA SER A 97 10.10 -21.13 -15.49
C SER A 97 11.18 -21.15 -14.40
N SER A 98 12.19 -22.02 -14.52
CA SER A 98 13.26 -22.14 -13.53
C SER A 98 14.20 -20.93 -13.54
N LEU A 99 14.52 -20.41 -14.72
CA LEU A 99 15.40 -19.25 -14.86
C LEU A 99 14.72 -17.97 -14.36
N LEU A 100 13.44 -17.78 -14.69
CA LEU A 100 12.65 -16.64 -14.21
C LEU A 100 12.47 -16.70 -12.68
N GLN A 101 12.19 -17.88 -12.13
CA GLN A 101 12.14 -18.09 -10.67
C GLN A 101 13.46 -17.70 -10.01
N THR A 102 14.60 -18.00 -10.64
CA THR A 102 15.94 -17.64 -10.12
C THR A 102 16.17 -16.13 -10.12
N PHE A 103 15.77 -15.42 -11.18
CA PHE A 103 15.88 -13.96 -11.23
C PHE A 103 14.98 -13.29 -10.19
N LEU A 104 13.75 -13.78 -10.06
CA LEU A 104 12.79 -13.28 -9.09
C LEU A 104 13.23 -13.52 -7.63
N SER A 105 13.78 -14.70 -7.33
CA SER A 105 14.29 -15.00 -5.98
C SER A 105 15.53 -14.18 -5.63
N THR A 106 16.37 -13.85 -6.62
CA THR A 106 17.53 -12.96 -6.42
C THR A 106 17.12 -11.52 -6.18
N ALA A 107 16.03 -11.07 -6.80
CA ALA A 107 15.45 -9.74 -6.61
C ALA A 107 14.58 -9.63 -5.34
N HIS A 108 14.45 -10.70 -4.55
CA HIS A 108 13.54 -10.76 -3.40
C HIS A 108 13.95 -9.74 -2.32
N ILE A 109 13.25 -8.61 -2.27
CA ILE A 109 13.39 -7.60 -1.22
C ILE A 109 12.13 -7.66 -0.35
N SER A 110 12.29 -8.11 0.89
CA SER A 110 11.26 -7.84 1.90
C SER A 110 11.40 -6.38 2.30
N ASP A 111 10.33 -5.61 2.11
CA ASP A 111 10.28 -4.19 2.44
C ASP A 111 9.04 -3.87 3.26
N HIS A 112 8.97 -2.66 3.80
CA HIS A 112 7.83 -2.15 4.53
C HIS A 112 6.73 -1.72 3.58
N PHE A 113 5.48 -1.78 4.05
CA PHE A 113 4.41 -1.05 3.37
C PHE A 113 4.66 0.47 3.48
N HIS A 114 4.39 1.18 2.39
CA HIS A 114 4.68 2.61 2.28
C HIS A 114 3.43 3.47 2.22
N VAL A 115 3.56 4.73 2.62
CA VAL A 115 2.50 5.74 2.59
C VAL A 115 3.01 7.00 1.89
N ILE A 116 2.22 7.56 0.98
CA ILE A 116 2.67 8.69 0.13
C ILE A 116 2.65 10.03 0.87
N THR A 117 1.71 10.28 1.79
CA THR A 117 1.45 11.65 2.33
C THR A 117 1.64 11.84 3.82
N THR A 118 2.59 11.11 4.43
CA THR A 118 2.89 11.19 5.86
C THR A 118 4.34 11.56 6.09
N ASP A 119 4.62 12.24 7.21
CA ASP A 119 6.00 12.52 7.65
C ASP A 119 6.83 11.23 7.84
N SER A 120 6.15 10.12 8.15
CA SER A 120 6.71 8.77 8.11
C SER A 120 6.13 8.00 6.92
N HIS A 121 6.93 7.82 5.87
CA HIS A 121 6.52 7.10 4.65
C HIS A 121 6.53 5.56 4.77
N ARG A 122 6.57 5.02 5.99
CA ARG A 122 6.64 3.58 6.24
C ARG A 122 5.68 3.15 7.36
N LEU A 123 5.09 1.99 7.18
CA LEU A 123 4.40 1.23 8.22
C LEU A 123 5.37 0.24 8.87
N SER A 124 5.06 -0.22 10.09
CA SER A 124 5.88 -1.17 10.85
C SER A 124 5.91 -2.59 10.25
N ILE A 125 4.95 -2.90 9.39
CA ILE A 125 4.75 -4.25 8.82
C ILE A 125 5.51 -4.36 7.50
N LYS A 126 6.21 -5.48 7.33
CA LYS A 126 6.88 -5.82 6.07
C LYS A 126 5.99 -6.68 5.19
N HIS A 127 6.31 -6.75 3.91
CA HIS A 127 5.75 -7.72 2.98
C HIS A 127 6.86 -8.59 2.39
N SER A 128 6.47 -9.78 1.92
CA SER A 128 7.36 -10.68 1.20
C SER A 128 6.60 -11.39 0.07
N PRO A 129 7.11 -11.38 -1.17
CA PRO A 129 6.48 -12.09 -2.27
C PRO A 129 6.77 -13.59 -2.22
N HIS A 130 5.75 -14.41 -2.43
CA HIS A 130 5.88 -15.83 -2.72
C HIS A 130 5.51 -16.05 -4.19
N LEU A 131 6.52 -16.26 -5.03
CA LEU A 131 6.38 -16.29 -6.49
C LEU A 131 6.41 -17.74 -6.97
N GLU A 132 5.42 -18.12 -7.78
CA GLU A 132 5.37 -19.44 -8.43
C GLU A 132 5.26 -19.25 -9.93
N VAL A 133 6.20 -19.79 -10.70
CA VAL A 133 6.22 -19.68 -12.16
C VAL A 133 5.93 -21.04 -12.79
N SER A 134 5.05 -21.06 -13.77
CA SER A 134 4.64 -22.29 -14.47
C SER A 134 4.23 -22.02 -15.91
N HIS A 135 4.34 -23.03 -16.78
CA HIS A 135 3.80 -22.96 -18.13
C HIS A 135 2.31 -23.31 -18.14
N ALA A 136 1.53 -22.54 -18.90
CA ALA A 136 0.14 -22.86 -19.15
C ALA A 136 0.00 -24.01 -20.16
N GLY A 137 -1.16 -24.69 -20.15
CA GLY A 137 -1.46 -25.76 -21.08
C GLY A 137 -1.47 -25.30 -22.55
N SER A 138 -1.08 -26.21 -23.45
CA SER A 138 -1.07 -25.95 -24.91
C SER A 138 -2.46 -25.61 -25.46
N THR A 139 -3.53 -26.12 -24.83
CA THR A 139 -4.93 -25.85 -25.17
C THR A 139 -5.35 -24.40 -24.93
N LEU A 140 -4.84 -23.77 -23.88
CA LEU A 140 -5.08 -22.34 -23.63
C LEU A 140 -4.43 -21.49 -24.72
N SER A 141 -3.17 -21.81 -25.02
CA SER A 141 -2.38 -21.11 -26.05
C SER A 141 -3.01 -21.23 -27.44
N SER A 142 -3.51 -22.40 -27.81
CA SER A 142 -4.16 -22.61 -29.13
C SER A 142 -5.47 -21.82 -29.26
N ARG A 143 -6.32 -21.85 -28.23
CA ARG A 143 -7.60 -21.10 -28.21
C ARG A 143 -7.37 -19.58 -28.30
N LEU A 144 -6.40 -19.06 -27.54
CA LEU A 144 -6.04 -17.64 -27.61
C LEU A 144 -5.50 -17.27 -28.99
N SER A 145 -4.65 -18.12 -29.57
CA SER A 145 -4.08 -17.87 -30.91
C SER A 145 -5.16 -17.85 -31.99
N GLU A 146 -6.13 -18.77 -31.93
CA GLU A 146 -7.26 -18.83 -32.86
C GLU A 146 -8.16 -17.60 -32.73
N ALA A 147 -8.55 -17.25 -31.51
CA ALA A 147 -9.39 -16.08 -31.24
C ALA A 147 -8.74 -14.77 -31.71
N LEU A 148 -7.45 -14.59 -31.43
CA LEU A 148 -6.71 -13.40 -31.86
C LEU A 148 -6.53 -13.34 -33.37
N LYS A 149 -6.20 -14.46 -34.04
CA LYS A 149 -6.09 -14.50 -35.51
C LYS A 149 -7.42 -14.15 -36.18
N SER A 150 -8.54 -14.70 -35.69
CA SER A 150 -9.87 -14.35 -36.19
C SER A 150 -10.12 -12.85 -36.04
N SER A 151 -9.93 -12.31 -34.83
CA SER A 151 -10.19 -10.91 -34.55
C SER A 151 -9.29 -9.96 -35.37
N ILE A 152 -8.02 -10.30 -35.56
CA ILE A 152 -7.08 -9.53 -36.40
C ILE A 152 -7.49 -9.56 -37.87
N SER A 153 -8.01 -10.69 -38.37
CA SER A 153 -8.46 -10.81 -39.76
C SER A 153 -9.76 -10.03 -40.03
N GLU A 154 -10.66 -9.96 -39.05
CA GLU A 154 -11.93 -9.23 -39.12
C GLU A 154 -11.76 -7.72 -38.91
N SER A 155 -10.74 -7.31 -38.16
CA SER A 155 -10.52 -5.90 -37.79
C SER A 155 -9.99 -5.09 -38.97
N THR A 156 -10.71 -4.01 -39.29
CA THR A 156 -10.30 -3.06 -40.32
C THR A 156 -9.15 -2.18 -39.83
N SER A 157 -8.12 -1.99 -40.66
CA SER A 157 -7.01 -1.10 -40.35
C SER A 157 -7.45 0.36 -40.33
N SER A 158 -7.09 1.09 -39.28
CA SER A 158 -7.36 2.52 -39.18
C SER A 158 -6.30 3.32 -39.95
N LEU A 159 -6.72 4.32 -40.73
CA LEU A 159 -5.78 5.27 -41.36
C LEU A 159 -5.02 6.13 -40.34
N ARG A 160 -5.53 6.23 -39.11
CA ARG A 160 -5.00 7.14 -38.09
C ARG A 160 -4.04 6.44 -37.11
N SER A 161 -4.06 5.11 -37.03
CA SER A 161 -3.27 4.34 -36.06
C SER A 161 -2.47 3.26 -36.78
N PRO A 162 -1.18 3.10 -36.46
CA PRO A 162 -0.40 1.95 -36.93
C PRO A 162 -0.80 0.64 -36.24
N LEU A 163 -1.58 0.70 -35.15
CA LEU A 163 -2.06 -0.44 -34.39
C LEU A 163 -3.53 -0.73 -34.72
N LEU A 164 -3.84 -2.02 -34.94
CA LEU A 164 -5.20 -2.52 -34.93
C LEU A 164 -5.80 -2.46 -33.52
N SER A 165 -7.03 -1.97 -33.41
CA SER A 165 -7.80 -1.98 -32.16
C SER A 165 -8.53 -3.31 -32.03
N ILE A 166 -8.14 -4.11 -31.03
CA ILE A 166 -8.77 -5.40 -30.73
C ILE A 166 -9.51 -5.29 -29.39
N PRO A 167 -10.78 -5.69 -29.27
CA PRO A 167 -11.46 -5.67 -27.98
C PRO A 167 -10.75 -6.55 -26.94
N TYR A 168 -10.44 -6.02 -25.76
CA TYR A 168 -9.78 -6.77 -24.68
C TYR A 168 -10.54 -8.06 -24.29
N ASN A 169 -11.87 -8.04 -24.40
CA ASN A 169 -12.76 -9.15 -24.07
C ASN A 169 -12.46 -10.43 -24.89
N THR A 170 -11.86 -10.29 -26.08
CA THR A 170 -11.43 -11.42 -26.91
C THR A 170 -10.49 -12.36 -26.16
N VAL A 171 -9.54 -11.79 -25.40
CA VAL A 171 -8.58 -12.53 -24.57
C VAL A 171 -9.13 -12.77 -23.17
N ASP A 172 -9.72 -11.74 -22.56
CA ASP A 172 -10.15 -11.79 -21.16
C ASP A 172 -11.16 -12.91 -20.90
N ARG A 173 -12.13 -13.14 -21.79
CA ARG A 173 -13.10 -14.23 -21.65
C ARG A 173 -12.44 -15.61 -21.56
N ILE A 174 -11.37 -15.84 -22.34
CA ILE A 174 -10.67 -17.12 -22.38
C ILE A 174 -9.79 -17.28 -21.13
N ILE A 175 -9.07 -16.24 -20.75
CA ILE A 175 -8.24 -16.24 -19.53
C ILE A 175 -9.11 -16.41 -18.29
N LYS A 176 -10.27 -15.75 -18.22
CA LYS A 176 -11.23 -15.90 -17.13
C LYS A 176 -11.67 -17.35 -16.97
N GLN A 177 -12.02 -18.02 -18.06
CA GLN A 177 -12.43 -19.43 -18.04
C GLN A 177 -11.31 -20.36 -17.55
N ASP A 178 -10.06 -20.03 -17.82
CA ASP A 178 -8.91 -20.77 -17.31
C ASP A 178 -8.71 -20.51 -15.82
N PHE A 179 -8.72 -19.25 -15.40
CA PHE A 179 -8.64 -18.85 -14.00
C PHE A 179 -9.76 -19.45 -13.13
N ASP A 180 -10.98 -19.56 -13.66
CA ASP A 180 -12.11 -20.16 -12.93
C ASP A 180 -11.86 -21.64 -12.58
N ARG A 181 -10.94 -22.34 -13.27
CA ARG A 181 -10.54 -23.73 -12.96
C ARG A 181 -9.55 -23.83 -11.80
N GLU A 182 -8.92 -22.73 -11.42
CA GLU A 182 -7.96 -22.64 -10.32
C GLU A 182 -8.65 -22.50 -8.96
N LYS A 183 -9.99 -22.50 -8.92
CA LYS A 183 -10.76 -22.40 -7.68
C LYS A 183 -10.58 -23.66 -6.82
N PRO A 184 -10.30 -23.53 -5.51
CA PRO A 184 -10.23 -22.29 -4.73
C PRO A 184 -8.94 -21.50 -4.97
N VAL A 185 -9.08 -20.19 -5.22
CA VAL A 185 -7.99 -19.30 -5.63
C VAL A 185 -6.98 -19.09 -4.49
N GLN A 186 -5.73 -19.47 -4.71
CA GLN A 186 -4.64 -19.38 -3.73
C GLN A 186 -3.66 -18.23 -4.00
N GLY A 187 -4.15 -17.04 -4.36
CA GLY A 187 -3.28 -15.89 -4.65
C GLY A 187 -3.82 -14.99 -5.75
N VAL A 188 -2.90 -14.31 -6.41
CA VAL A 188 -3.17 -13.54 -7.63
C VAL A 188 -2.48 -14.22 -8.80
N TYR A 189 -3.15 -14.29 -9.96
CA TYR A 189 -2.64 -14.95 -11.15
C TYR A 189 -2.27 -13.92 -12.24
N VAL A 190 -1.06 -14.01 -12.76
CA VAL A 190 -0.53 -13.16 -13.83
C VAL A 190 -0.25 -14.03 -15.04
N TYR A 191 -1.01 -13.80 -16.12
CA TYR A 191 -0.83 -14.50 -17.39
C TYR A 191 0.08 -13.68 -18.31
N LEU A 192 1.28 -14.18 -18.58
CA LEU A 192 2.20 -13.59 -19.55
C LEU A 192 2.00 -14.28 -20.89
N ILE A 193 1.39 -13.58 -21.83
CA ILE A 193 0.97 -14.11 -23.12
C ILE A 193 2.01 -13.76 -24.18
N ASN A 194 2.51 -14.77 -24.89
CA ASN A 194 3.39 -14.60 -26.04
C ASN A 194 3.11 -15.67 -27.10
N LEU A 195 2.18 -15.35 -27.99
CA LEU A 195 1.69 -16.29 -29.02
C LEU A 195 2.50 -16.22 -30.34
N GLY A 196 3.60 -15.47 -30.34
CA GLY A 196 4.42 -15.23 -31.52
C GLY A 196 3.92 -14.07 -32.39
N SER A 197 4.67 -13.78 -33.45
CA SER A 197 4.41 -12.68 -34.37
C SER A 197 3.07 -12.83 -35.09
N GLN A 198 2.29 -11.74 -35.13
CA GLN A 198 1.05 -11.65 -35.92
C GLN A 198 1.29 -10.92 -37.26
N SER A 199 0.33 -11.01 -38.18
CA SER A 199 0.42 -10.38 -39.51
C SER A 199 0.38 -8.85 -39.46
N LYS A 200 -0.23 -8.28 -38.42
CA LYS A 200 -0.36 -6.84 -38.20
C LYS A 200 -0.14 -6.55 -36.71
N ASN A 201 0.44 -5.39 -36.42
CA ASN A 201 0.57 -4.91 -35.04
C ASN A 201 -0.81 -4.55 -34.50
N TYR A 202 -1.08 -4.93 -33.26
CA TYR A 202 -2.36 -4.74 -32.61
C TYR A 202 -2.18 -4.34 -31.15
N ALA A 203 -3.21 -3.72 -30.58
CA ALA A 203 -3.31 -3.42 -29.16
C ALA A 203 -4.79 -3.43 -28.76
N TYR A 204 -5.05 -3.51 -27.46
CA TYR A 204 -6.38 -3.73 -26.92
C TYR A 204 -7.12 -2.43 -26.65
N SER A 205 -8.38 -2.36 -27.11
CA SER A 205 -9.34 -1.33 -26.70
C SER A 205 -10.15 -1.81 -25.50
N TYR A 206 -10.49 -0.87 -24.62
CA TYR A 206 -11.17 -1.14 -23.35
C TYR A 206 -12.63 -0.63 -23.33
N SER A 207 -13.01 0.20 -24.29
CA SER A 207 -14.34 0.80 -24.41
C SER A 207 -14.86 0.67 -25.85
N GLU A 208 -16.18 0.61 -26.01
CA GLU A 208 -16.82 0.46 -27.33
C GLU A 208 -16.69 1.70 -28.21
N GLY A 209 -16.44 1.50 -29.51
CA GLY A 209 -16.32 2.57 -30.50
C GLY A 209 -14.89 3.05 -30.75
N ASP A 210 -14.67 3.69 -31.89
CA ASP A 210 -13.35 4.10 -32.36
C ASP A 210 -12.92 5.48 -31.84
N SER A 211 -11.60 5.71 -31.86
CA SER A 211 -11.05 7.06 -31.66
C SER A 211 -11.53 8.03 -32.75
N SER A 212 -11.90 9.24 -32.36
CA SER A 212 -12.30 10.33 -33.25
C SER A 212 -11.26 11.47 -33.24
N PRO A 213 -11.33 12.48 -34.13
CA PRO A 213 -10.42 13.63 -34.08
C PRO A 213 -10.59 14.46 -32.79
N GLY A 214 -11.76 14.43 -32.16
CA GLY A 214 -12.04 15.12 -30.91
C GLY A 214 -11.91 14.23 -29.67
N PHE A 215 -11.57 12.95 -29.83
CA PHE A 215 -11.45 12.01 -28.71
C PHE A 215 -10.49 10.86 -29.00
N THR A 216 -9.40 10.82 -28.24
CA THR A 216 -8.36 9.80 -28.36
C THR A 216 -8.58 8.70 -27.33
N LYS A 217 -8.83 7.48 -27.81
CA LYS A 217 -8.87 6.29 -26.95
C LYS A 217 -7.51 5.62 -26.93
N CYS A 218 -6.98 5.41 -25.74
CA CYS A 218 -5.69 4.76 -25.59
C CYS A 218 -5.85 3.24 -25.68
N LEU A 219 -5.07 2.63 -26.57
CA LEU A 219 -4.97 1.17 -26.69
C LEU A 219 -3.85 0.67 -25.79
N GLY A 220 -3.99 -0.52 -25.21
CA GLY A 220 -2.94 -1.12 -24.37
C GLY A 220 -2.68 -2.61 -24.55
N THR A 221 -1.81 -3.14 -23.71
CA THR A 221 -1.30 -4.52 -23.80
C THR A 221 -1.65 -5.35 -22.58
N ILE A 222 -2.36 -4.75 -21.60
CA ILE A 222 -2.68 -5.36 -20.32
C ILE A 222 -4.16 -5.25 -20.01
N TRP A 223 -4.64 -6.16 -19.17
CA TRP A 223 -5.96 -6.06 -18.53
C TRP A 223 -5.90 -6.62 -17.12
N THR A 224 -6.53 -5.90 -16.20
CA THR A 224 -6.70 -6.33 -14.80
C THR A 224 -8.15 -6.74 -14.62
N GLY A 225 -8.40 -7.99 -14.20
CA GLY A 225 -9.76 -8.50 -14.06
C GLY A 225 -10.49 -7.99 -12.82
N LYS A 226 -11.79 -8.29 -12.75
CA LYS A 226 -12.60 -8.10 -11.54
C LYS A 226 -12.25 -9.07 -10.41
N GLU A 227 -11.85 -10.29 -10.78
CA GLU A 227 -11.30 -11.31 -9.88
C GLU A 227 -9.78 -11.26 -9.88
N ARG A 228 -9.11 -12.01 -9.00
CA ARG A 228 -7.65 -11.95 -8.73
C ARG A 228 -6.77 -12.53 -9.84
N TYR A 229 -7.00 -12.11 -11.08
CA TYR A 229 -6.16 -12.40 -12.22
C TYR A 229 -5.95 -11.17 -13.10
N LEU A 230 -4.88 -11.20 -13.87
CA LEU A 230 -4.60 -10.23 -14.92
C LEU A 230 -3.83 -10.91 -16.05
N TRP A 231 -3.82 -10.30 -17.22
CA TRP A 231 -2.99 -10.75 -18.32
C TRP A 231 -2.22 -9.60 -18.95
N ILE A 232 -1.05 -9.95 -19.48
CA ILE A 232 -0.13 -9.07 -20.20
C ILE A 232 0.22 -9.77 -21.50
N ASP A 233 -0.19 -9.18 -22.63
CA ASP A 233 0.18 -9.68 -23.95
C ASP A 233 1.46 -9.00 -24.42
N LEU A 234 2.55 -9.77 -24.37
CA LEU A 234 3.87 -9.31 -24.76
C LEU A 234 3.97 -9.10 -26.28
N SER A 235 3.14 -9.83 -27.06
CA SER A 235 3.08 -9.72 -28.52
C SER A 235 2.26 -8.53 -29.02
N ALA A 236 1.48 -7.88 -28.15
CA ALA A 236 0.74 -6.67 -28.48
C ALA A 236 1.65 -5.41 -28.42
N GLY A 237 1.32 -4.39 -29.21
CA GLY A 237 2.04 -3.13 -29.31
C GLY A 237 2.99 -3.03 -30.52
N PRO A 238 4.05 -2.20 -30.45
CA PRO A 238 4.44 -1.38 -29.30
C PRO A 238 3.45 -0.24 -29.04
N VAL A 239 3.15 0.00 -27.76
CA VAL A 239 2.35 1.14 -27.28
C VAL A 239 3.27 2.19 -26.64
N ASP A 240 2.77 3.41 -26.50
CA ASP A 240 3.44 4.52 -25.83
C ASP A 240 2.40 5.34 -25.05
N TYR A 241 2.78 5.80 -23.86
CA TYR A 241 1.95 6.64 -22.99
C TYR A 241 2.81 7.67 -22.28
N GLY A 242 2.24 8.82 -21.95
CA GLY A 242 2.85 9.73 -21.00
C GLY A 242 2.67 11.19 -21.37
N PRO A 243 3.32 12.09 -20.63
CA PRO A 243 3.40 13.50 -20.99
C PRO A 243 3.96 13.69 -22.41
N ALA A 244 3.30 14.52 -23.21
CA ALA A 244 3.66 14.76 -24.61
C ALA A 244 4.88 15.68 -24.78
N ILE A 245 5.14 16.55 -23.80
CA ILE A 245 6.22 17.55 -23.86
C ILE A 245 7.22 17.36 -22.72
N SER A 246 6.73 17.40 -21.47
CA SER A 246 7.58 17.34 -20.29
C SER A 246 6.82 16.72 -19.12
N GLY A 247 7.49 15.84 -18.39
CA GLY A 247 6.97 15.21 -17.18
C GLY A 247 7.57 13.83 -16.99
N ASP A 248 7.31 13.24 -15.83
CA ASP A 248 7.83 11.92 -15.47
C ASP A 248 6.88 10.79 -15.92
N GLY A 249 7.40 9.57 -15.91
CA GLY A 249 6.61 8.35 -16.12
C GLY A 249 6.25 8.04 -17.56
N VAL A 250 6.83 8.75 -18.55
CA VAL A 250 6.67 8.43 -19.98
C VAL A 250 7.05 6.97 -20.22
N LEU A 251 6.15 6.23 -20.85
CA LEU A 251 6.39 4.93 -21.45
C LEU A 251 6.72 5.16 -22.95
N PRO A 252 8.00 5.24 -23.33
CA PRO A 252 8.40 5.47 -24.71
C PRO A 252 8.07 4.28 -25.60
N ARG A 253 7.84 4.56 -26.89
CA ARG A 253 7.53 3.54 -27.88
C ARG A 253 8.69 2.57 -28.02
N GLY A 254 8.49 1.36 -27.49
CA GLY A 254 9.40 0.23 -27.70
C GLY A 254 10.70 0.26 -26.91
N GLU A 255 10.84 1.11 -25.89
CA GLU A 255 12.08 1.22 -25.10
C GLU A 255 11.95 0.78 -23.63
N PHE A 256 10.78 0.41 -23.10
CA PHE A 256 10.66 -0.02 -21.70
C PHE A 256 9.57 -1.08 -21.40
N HIS A 257 9.93 -2.05 -20.53
CA HIS A 257 9.19 -3.25 -20.09
C HIS A 257 8.76 -4.20 -21.24
N PRO A 258 8.85 -5.54 -21.03
CA PRO A 258 9.12 -6.54 -22.06
C PRO A 258 7.96 -6.73 -23.03
N LEU A 259 7.78 -5.82 -23.98
CA LEU A 259 6.99 -6.11 -25.15
C LEU A 259 7.91 -6.90 -26.08
N THR A 260 7.63 -8.20 -26.21
CA THR A 260 8.33 -9.10 -27.14
C THR A 260 8.30 -8.56 -28.58
N ALA A 261 7.39 -7.63 -28.88
CA ALA A 261 7.37 -6.80 -30.08
C ALA A 261 8.73 -6.15 -30.43
N MET A 262 9.59 -5.84 -29.46
CA MET A 262 10.88 -5.17 -29.69
C MET A 262 12.11 -6.07 -29.60
N HIS A 263 11.97 -7.30 -29.11
CA HIS A 263 13.08 -8.26 -29.06
C HIS A 263 13.25 -8.97 -30.42
N GLY A 264 13.50 -8.18 -31.48
CA GLY A 264 14.00 -8.65 -32.77
C GLY A 264 15.46 -9.12 -32.67
N ARG A 265 15.82 -10.14 -33.47
CA ARG A 265 17.07 -10.93 -33.35
C ARG A 265 18.37 -10.14 -33.58
N PRO A 266 19.52 -10.63 -33.03
CA PRO A 266 19.66 -11.78 -32.14
C PRO A 266 20.00 -11.32 -30.71
N LYS A 267 19.15 -11.61 -29.71
CA LYS A 267 19.49 -11.38 -28.30
C LYS A 267 19.01 -12.50 -27.38
N SER A 268 19.72 -12.60 -26.26
CA SER A 268 19.72 -13.72 -25.33
C SER A 268 18.37 -13.92 -24.64
N HIS A 269 17.92 -15.17 -24.58
CA HIS A 269 16.76 -15.60 -23.79
C HIS A 269 16.81 -15.09 -22.33
N LYS A 270 18.01 -15.05 -21.75
CA LYS A 270 18.27 -14.53 -20.41
C LYS A 270 17.91 -13.05 -20.24
N ALA A 271 18.16 -12.21 -21.26
CA ALA A 271 17.82 -10.79 -21.18
C ALA A 271 16.30 -10.59 -21.13
N LEU A 272 15.56 -11.26 -22.02
CA LEU A 272 14.08 -11.22 -22.01
C LEU A 272 13.51 -11.62 -20.66
N LEU A 273 14.01 -12.70 -20.06
CA LEU A 273 13.53 -13.15 -18.75
C LEU A 273 13.93 -12.20 -17.61
N ALA A 274 15.06 -11.49 -17.70
CA ALA A 274 15.43 -10.47 -16.74
C ALA A 274 14.46 -9.27 -16.79
N ASP A 275 14.08 -8.85 -18.00
CA ASP A 275 13.09 -7.78 -18.20
C ASP A 275 11.69 -8.21 -17.71
N LEU A 276 11.32 -9.48 -17.93
CA LEU A 276 10.08 -10.07 -17.38
C LEU A 276 10.11 -10.13 -15.85
N ALA A 277 11.25 -10.46 -15.24
CA ALA A 277 11.39 -10.41 -13.79
C ALA A 277 11.14 -8.99 -13.25
N SER A 278 11.65 -7.96 -13.93
CA SER A 278 11.41 -6.56 -13.58
C SER A 278 9.93 -6.18 -13.71
N LEU A 279 9.27 -6.58 -14.79
CA LEU A 279 7.83 -6.34 -14.99
C LEU A 279 6.98 -7.03 -13.91
N ILE A 280 7.27 -8.29 -13.58
CA ILE A 280 6.58 -9.04 -12.52
C ILE A 280 6.79 -8.36 -11.16
N TRP A 281 8.00 -7.87 -10.89
CA TRP A 281 8.29 -7.13 -9.66
C TRP A 281 7.49 -5.83 -9.59
N ASN A 282 7.44 -5.07 -10.69
CA ASN A 282 6.63 -3.85 -10.76
C ASN A 282 5.14 -4.16 -10.56
N ALA A 283 4.63 -5.22 -11.21
CA ALA A 283 3.25 -5.70 -11.03
C ALA A 283 2.97 -6.07 -9.57
N TYR A 284 3.90 -6.75 -8.89
CA TYR A 284 3.77 -7.05 -7.45
C TYR A 284 3.63 -5.77 -6.62
N GLN A 285 4.50 -4.77 -6.87
CA GLN A 285 4.52 -3.50 -6.14
C GLN A 285 3.26 -2.68 -6.35
N VAL A 286 2.77 -2.54 -7.59
CA VAL A 286 1.62 -1.70 -7.91
C VAL A 286 0.29 -2.39 -7.62
N LEU A 287 0.20 -3.71 -7.78
CA LEU A 287 -1.09 -4.41 -7.77
C LEU A 287 -1.36 -5.14 -6.46
N LEU A 288 -0.35 -5.73 -5.82
CA LEU A 288 -0.52 -6.50 -4.58
C LEU A 288 -0.12 -5.72 -3.34
N VAL A 289 0.91 -4.88 -3.44
CA VAL A 289 1.39 -4.01 -2.34
C VAL A 289 1.43 -2.52 -2.70
N PRO A 290 0.42 -1.93 -3.38
CA PRO A 290 0.44 -0.51 -3.67
C PRO A 290 0.61 0.30 -2.39
N SER A 291 1.39 1.38 -2.48
CA SER A 291 1.52 2.35 -1.40
C SER A 291 0.16 2.88 -0.98
N LEU A 292 -0.02 3.18 0.29
CA LEU A 292 -1.22 3.83 0.78
C LEU A 292 -1.18 5.31 0.42
N ARG A 293 -2.30 5.83 -0.08
CA ARG A 293 -2.44 7.26 -0.32
C ARG A 293 -2.46 8.04 0.99
N ILE A 294 -3.21 7.54 1.97
CA ILE A 294 -3.37 8.02 3.34
C ILE A 294 -3.62 6.83 4.28
N PRO A 295 -3.27 6.90 5.58
CA PRO A 295 -3.74 5.96 6.58
C PRO A 295 -5.27 6.04 6.74
N VAL A 296 -5.92 4.89 6.88
CA VAL A 296 -7.39 4.79 6.95
C VAL A 296 -7.80 3.86 8.09
N HIS A 297 -8.59 4.38 9.03
CA HIS A 297 -9.12 3.60 10.15
C HIS A 297 -10.46 2.93 9.83
N PHE A 298 -10.72 1.80 10.48
CA PHE A 298 -12.01 1.12 10.40
C PHE A 298 -13.12 1.96 11.02
N GLN A 299 -14.25 2.08 10.31
CA GLN A 299 -15.47 2.73 10.78
C GLN A 299 -16.67 1.91 10.29
N ASN A 300 -17.70 1.79 11.13
CA ASN A 300 -18.90 1.01 10.80
C ASN A 300 -19.76 1.73 9.75
N SER A 301 -19.85 3.06 9.82
CA SER A 301 -20.67 3.88 8.94
C SER A 301 -19.77 4.73 8.05
N LEU A 302 -19.83 4.51 6.74
CA LEU A 302 -19.13 5.28 5.70
C LEU A 302 -20.16 6.04 4.87
N ILE A 303 -20.03 7.36 4.80
CA ILE A 303 -21.01 8.21 4.12
C ILE A 303 -20.29 9.13 3.15
N VAL A 304 -20.70 9.10 1.88
CA VAL A 304 -20.20 10.01 0.84
C VAL A 304 -21.28 11.06 0.58
N GLU A 305 -20.93 12.33 0.76
CA GLU A 305 -21.85 13.45 0.58
C GLU A 305 -21.48 14.24 -0.67
N PHE A 306 -22.26 14.10 -1.72
CA PHE A 306 -22.14 14.90 -2.93
C PHE A 306 -22.73 16.29 -2.68
N ILE A 307 -21.90 17.32 -2.77
CA ILE A 307 -22.28 18.72 -2.64
C ILE A 307 -22.16 19.35 -4.02
N HIS A 308 -23.27 19.39 -4.75
CA HIS A 308 -23.33 19.94 -6.11
C HIS A 308 -23.53 21.46 -6.04
N ILE A 309 -22.48 22.20 -6.39
CA ILE A 309 -22.49 23.66 -6.43
C ILE A 309 -22.75 24.07 -7.88
N TYR A 310 -23.96 24.55 -8.18
CA TYR A 310 -24.42 24.81 -9.55
C TYR A 310 -24.68 26.30 -9.82
N GLY A 311 -24.43 26.76 -11.06
CA GLY A 311 -24.74 28.11 -11.52
C GLY A 311 -26.19 28.30 -11.98
N SER A 312 -26.65 29.56 -12.07
CA SER A 312 -28.05 29.89 -12.39
C SER A 312 -28.40 29.93 -13.89
N GLY A 313 -27.41 29.91 -14.79
CA GLY A 313 -27.57 30.31 -16.20
C GLY A 313 -27.89 29.20 -17.20
N SER A 314 -27.73 27.93 -16.83
CA SER A 314 -28.13 26.79 -17.66
C SER A 314 -28.89 25.81 -16.78
N GLY A 315 -30.09 25.39 -17.20
CA GLY A 315 -30.81 24.33 -16.49
C GLY A 315 -29.85 23.16 -16.25
N LYS A 316 -29.88 22.56 -15.04
CA LYS A 316 -28.93 21.57 -14.52
C LYS A 316 -28.45 20.57 -15.60
N ASP A 317 -27.45 20.93 -16.39
CA ASP A 317 -26.95 20.08 -17.46
C ASP A 317 -26.09 19.02 -16.82
N LEU A 318 -26.71 17.92 -16.41
CA LEU A 318 -26.07 16.80 -15.75
C LEU A 318 -25.35 15.87 -16.73
N SER A 319 -25.17 16.27 -18.01
CA SER A 319 -24.35 15.48 -18.94
C SER A 319 -22.93 15.35 -18.39
N GLY A 320 -22.43 14.11 -18.30
CA GLY A 320 -21.14 13.81 -17.67
C GLY A 320 -21.10 13.98 -16.14
N LEU A 321 -22.24 14.02 -15.47
CA LEU A 321 -22.33 13.95 -14.01
C LEU A 321 -23.54 13.12 -13.57
N ASP A 322 -23.49 11.81 -13.82
CA ASP A 322 -24.47 10.86 -13.28
C ASP A 322 -24.07 10.35 -11.88
N TRP A 323 -24.69 10.94 -10.85
CA TRP A 323 -24.51 10.53 -9.45
C TRP A 323 -24.86 9.06 -9.21
N LYS A 324 -25.87 8.53 -9.92
CA LYS A 324 -26.30 7.13 -9.74
C LYS A 324 -25.29 6.18 -10.35
N GLU A 325 -24.63 6.55 -11.44
CA GLU A 325 -23.56 5.74 -12.02
C GLU A 325 -22.35 5.64 -11.08
N ILE A 326 -21.96 6.77 -10.47
CA ILE A 326 -20.88 6.80 -9.48
C ILE A 326 -21.26 5.95 -8.26
N GLU A 327 -22.46 6.15 -7.70
CA GLU A 327 -22.96 5.36 -6.57
C GLU A 327 -23.00 3.87 -6.89
N LYS A 328 -23.56 3.51 -8.04
CA LYS A 328 -23.66 2.13 -8.51
C LYS A 328 -22.30 1.45 -8.58
N THR A 329 -21.26 2.15 -9.05
CA THR A 329 -19.89 1.62 -9.13
C THR A 329 -19.37 1.13 -7.77
N PHE A 330 -19.72 1.80 -6.67
CA PHE A 330 -19.34 1.40 -5.33
C PHE A 330 -20.32 0.40 -4.71
N MET A 331 -21.62 0.63 -4.89
CA MET A 331 -22.67 -0.21 -4.28
C MET A 331 -22.71 -1.62 -4.87
N ASP A 332 -22.46 -1.78 -6.17
CA ASP A 332 -22.34 -3.11 -6.80
C ASP A 332 -21.23 -3.92 -6.11
N GLU A 333 -20.05 -3.33 -5.95
CA GLU A 333 -18.90 -3.99 -5.31
C GLU A 333 -19.06 -4.13 -3.79
N ALA A 334 -19.84 -3.27 -3.14
CA ALA A 334 -20.21 -3.42 -1.73
C ALA A 334 -21.15 -4.62 -1.52
N ASN A 335 -22.18 -4.74 -2.36
CA ASN A 335 -23.18 -5.80 -2.30
C ASN A 335 -22.60 -7.18 -2.67
N GLU A 336 -21.66 -7.23 -3.62
CA GLU A 336 -20.94 -8.44 -3.98
C GLU A 336 -19.90 -8.88 -2.92
N GLY A 337 -19.72 -8.10 -1.84
CA GLY A 337 -18.70 -8.39 -0.85
C GLY A 337 -17.29 -8.26 -1.43
N GLY A 338 -17.07 -7.28 -2.31
CA GLY A 338 -15.78 -6.94 -2.90
C GLY A 338 -15.08 -5.72 -2.27
N LEU A 339 -15.83 -4.71 -1.80
CA LEU A 339 -15.25 -3.43 -1.34
C LEU A 339 -15.22 -3.28 0.19
N LEU A 340 -16.34 -3.53 0.87
CA LEU A 340 -16.49 -3.29 2.31
C LEU A 340 -15.95 -4.44 3.16
N LEU A 341 -15.46 -4.13 4.36
CA LEU A 341 -15.23 -5.15 5.39
C LEU A 341 -16.54 -5.48 6.10
N ARG A 342 -16.59 -6.64 6.78
CA ARG A 342 -17.81 -7.03 7.50
C ARG A 342 -18.24 -5.98 8.53
N ASN A 343 -19.55 -5.79 8.62
CA ASN A 343 -20.23 -4.81 9.49
C ASN A 343 -19.99 -3.34 9.11
N GLN A 344 -19.39 -3.05 7.95
CA GLN A 344 -19.41 -1.71 7.39
C GLN A 344 -20.66 -1.50 6.54
N ASN A 345 -21.22 -0.29 6.61
CA ASN A 345 -22.27 0.19 5.75
C ASN A 345 -21.75 1.38 4.94
N LEU A 346 -22.17 1.47 3.67
CA LEU A 346 -21.87 2.59 2.78
C LEU A 346 -23.17 3.24 2.35
N ALA A 347 -23.25 4.56 2.50
CA ALA A 347 -24.37 5.35 2.00
C ALA A 347 -23.89 6.57 1.22
N PHE A 348 -24.70 6.97 0.24
CA PHE A 348 -24.50 8.17 -0.55
C PHE A 348 -25.62 9.17 -0.26
N ARG A 349 -25.25 10.45 -0.14
CA ARG A 349 -26.19 11.56 0.01
C ARG A 349 -25.87 12.63 -1.00
N LYS A 350 -26.91 13.33 -1.45
CA LYS A 350 -26.78 14.43 -2.39
C LYS A 350 -27.40 15.68 -1.81
N TYR A 351 -26.63 16.76 -1.87
CA TYR A 351 -27.03 18.11 -1.53
C TYR A 351 -26.73 19.05 -2.70
N GLU A 352 -27.47 20.14 -2.76
CA GLU A 352 -27.34 21.12 -3.85
C GLU A 352 -27.20 22.52 -3.25
N VAL A 353 -26.24 23.28 -3.79
CA VAL A 353 -25.95 24.65 -3.36
C VAL A 353 -25.96 25.54 -4.60
N ASN A 354 -26.75 26.61 -4.58
CA ASN A 354 -26.72 27.60 -5.65
C ASN A 354 -25.47 28.47 -5.50
N TYR A 355 -24.61 28.49 -6.53
CA TYR A 355 -23.35 29.23 -6.53
C TYR A 355 -23.55 30.74 -6.31
N ASP A 356 -24.59 31.34 -6.91
CA ASP A 356 -24.85 32.78 -6.83
C ASP A 356 -25.34 33.22 -5.44
N GLN A 357 -25.86 32.28 -4.66
CA GLN A 357 -26.29 32.51 -3.28
C GLN A 357 -25.22 32.12 -2.26
N CYS A 358 -24.11 31.54 -2.71
CA CYS A 358 -23.03 31.05 -1.86
C CYS A 358 -21.83 32.00 -1.91
N SER A 359 -21.82 33.00 -1.01
CA SER A 359 -20.72 33.97 -0.88
C SER A 359 -19.36 33.27 -0.70
N ILE A 360 -19.31 32.21 0.11
CA ILE A 360 -18.08 31.43 0.33
C ILE A 360 -17.64 30.71 -0.94
N CYS A 361 -18.56 30.14 -1.73
CA CYS A 361 -18.23 29.48 -2.99
C CYS A 361 -17.59 30.47 -3.96
N SER A 362 -18.17 31.68 -4.07
CA SER A 362 -17.64 32.74 -4.92
C SER A 362 -16.26 33.22 -4.44
N PHE A 363 -16.07 33.35 -3.12
CA PHE A 363 -14.79 33.69 -2.52
C PHE A 363 -13.74 32.60 -2.74
N ALA A 364 -14.10 31.34 -2.55
CA ALA A 364 -13.21 30.19 -2.73
C ALA A 364 -12.70 30.10 -4.16
N ILE A 365 -13.59 30.19 -5.15
CA ILE A 365 -13.22 30.19 -6.57
C ILE A 365 -12.35 31.38 -6.91
N SER A 366 -12.81 32.61 -6.64
CA SER A 366 -12.07 33.83 -7.00
C SER A 366 -10.68 33.90 -6.35
N ARG A 367 -10.53 33.43 -5.12
CA ARG A 367 -9.25 33.45 -4.39
C ARG A 367 -8.29 32.32 -4.81
N SER A 368 -8.78 31.31 -5.51
CA SER A 368 -8.00 30.14 -5.91
C SER A 368 -7.67 30.10 -7.40
N ILE A 369 -8.18 31.05 -8.20
CA ILE A 369 -7.79 31.20 -9.60
C ILE A 369 -6.35 31.73 -9.68
N ASN A 370 -5.52 31.01 -10.45
CA ASN A 370 -4.17 31.39 -10.82
C ASN A 370 -4.01 31.26 -12.34
N SER A 371 -3.03 31.98 -12.91
CA SER A 371 -2.68 31.89 -14.33
C SER A 371 -1.38 31.12 -14.53
N TYR A 372 -1.28 30.39 -15.64
CA TYR A 372 -0.05 29.76 -16.11
C TYR A 372 0.12 29.95 -17.61
N THR A 373 1.37 29.88 -18.09
CA THR A 373 1.68 29.95 -19.52
C THR A 373 2.12 28.57 -19.99
N SER A 374 1.36 27.96 -20.91
CA SER A 374 1.72 26.72 -21.58
C SER A 374 2.38 27.00 -22.92
N ARG A 375 3.22 26.06 -23.37
CA ARG A 375 3.91 26.10 -24.65
C ARG A 375 3.41 24.94 -25.49
N PHE A 376 2.64 25.23 -26.53
CA PHE A 376 2.18 24.21 -27.48
C PHE A 376 3.08 24.23 -28.71
N LEU A 377 3.48 23.03 -29.15
CA LEU A 377 4.16 22.82 -30.41
C LEU A 377 3.14 22.26 -31.40
N PHE A 378 2.54 23.15 -32.18
CA PHE A 378 1.87 22.77 -33.43
C PHE A 378 2.94 22.84 -34.53
N ASP A 379 2.81 23.74 -35.51
CA ASP A 379 3.88 23.98 -36.51
C ASP A 379 4.98 24.93 -35.99
N ASN A 380 4.63 25.84 -35.07
CA ASN A 380 5.54 26.74 -34.37
C ASN A 380 5.18 26.79 -32.88
N TYR A 381 6.15 27.14 -32.04
CA TYR A 381 5.91 27.30 -30.61
C TYR A 381 4.97 28.47 -30.33
N THR A 382 3.80 28.16 -29.79
CA THR A 382 2.80 29.15 -29.38
C THR A 382 2.70 29.14 -27.86
N LEU A 383 2.75 30.32 -27.23
CA LEU A 383 2.53 30.50 -25.81
C LEU A 383 1.06 30.85 -25.57
N ILE A 384 0.38 30.07 -24.73
CA ILE A 384 -1.02 30.30 -24.36
C ILE A 384 -1.06 30.55 -22.85
N VAL A 385 -1.65 31.68 -22.44
CA VAL A 385 -1.92 31.96 -21.02
C VAL A 385 -3.30 31.40 -20.70
N SER A 386 -3.33 30.50 -19.72
CA SER A 386 -4.54 29.80 -19.27
C SER A 386 -4.71 29.98 -17.77
N GLU A 387 -5.94 29.91 -17.29
CA GLU A 387 -6.27 29.96 -15.87
C GLU A 387 -6.48 28.54 -15.32
N TYR A 388 -6.23 28.36 -14.03
CA TYR A 388 -6.47 27.12 -13.30
C TYR A 388 -6.85 27.41 -11.85
N LEU A 389 -7.44 26.43 -11.18
CA LEU A 389 -7.77 26.50 -9.76
C LEU A 389 -6.69 25.80 -8.94
N ASP A 390 -6.11 26.50 -7.96
CA ASP A 390 -5.23 25.90 -6.96
C ASP A 390 -6.04 25.06 -5.98
N SER A 391 -5.85 23.73 -6.06
CA SER A 391 -6.64 22.80 -5.27
C SER A 391 -6.35 22.90 -3.77
N LYS A 392 -5.11 23.20 -3.38
CA LYS A 392 -4.70 23.34 -1.97
C LYS A 392 -5.30 24.59 -1.36
N ARG A 393 -5.34 25.68 -2.13
CA ARG A 393 -5.99 26.92 -1.69
C ARG A 393 -7.50 26.75 -1.53
N LEU A 394 -8.15 26.06 -2.48
CA LEU A 394 -9.56 25.71 -2.36
C LEU A 394 -9.82 24.84 -1.13
N HIS A 395 -9.03 23.78 -0.94
CA HIS A 395 -9.10 22.89 0.21
C HIS A 395 -9.03 23.68 1.52
N GLN A 396 -8.03 24.54 1.68
CA GLN A 396 -7.88 25.37 2.88
C GLN A 396 -9.13 26.22 3.15
N ILE A 397 -9.67 26.93 2.15
CA ILE A 397 -10.84 27.80 2.32
C ILE A 397 -12.09 26.98 2.69
N LEU A 398 -12.29 25.81 2.07
CA LEU A 398 -13.41 24.93 2.35
C LEU A 398 -13.32 24.31 3.75
N SER A 399 -12.12 23.89 4.17
CA SER A 399 -11.87 23.39 5.53
C SER A 399 -12.13 24.47 6.59
N ASP A 400 -11.62 25.69 6.37
CA ASP A 400 -11.80 26.82 7.28
C ASP A 400 -13.27 27.25 7.41
N SER A 401 -14.08 26.99 6.37
CA SER A 401 -15.50 27.40 6.28
C SER A 401 -16.48 26.22 6.40
N ALA A 402 -16.04 25.06 6.88
CA ALA A 402 -16.80 23.81 6.81
C ALA A 402 -18.16 23.88 7.54
N GLU A 403 -18.24 24.55 8.69
CA GLU A 403 -19.51 24.70 9.43
C GLU A 403 -20.54 25.53 8.66
N GLU A 404 -20.11 26.62 8.03
CA GLU A 404 -20.98 27.49 7.27
C GLU A 404 -21.49 26.79 6.00
N PHE A 405 -20.62 26.02 5.34
CA PHE A 405 -21.01 25.15 4.23
C PHE A 405 -22.06 24.12 4.63
N ARG A 406 -21.88 23.43 5.77
CA ARG A 406 -22.86 22.47 6.27
C ARG A 406 -24.23 23.12 6.50
N ARG A 407 -24.26 24.31 7.09
CA ARG A 407 -25.51 25.07 7.30
C ARG A 407 -26.17 25.48 5.99
N MET A 408 -25.40 25.95 5.00
CA MET A 408 -25.94 26.34 3.70
C MET A 408 -26.44 25.16 2.87
N ALA A 409 -25.71 24.04 2.88
CA ALA A 409 -26.09 22.83 2.18
C ALA A 409 -27.20 22.03 2.88
N GLY A 410 -27.52 22.38 4.14
CA GLY A 410 -28.52 21.69 4.95
C GLY A 410 -28.10 20.28 5.36
N THR A 411 -26.80 20.04 5.56
CA THR A 411 -26.30 18.71 5.93
C THR A 411 -26.46 18.47 7.44
N PRO A 412 -26.95 17.29 7.86
CA PRO A 412 -27.10 16.96 9.27
C PRO A 412 -25.73 16.74 9.92
N GLU A 413 -25.62 17.02 11.23
CA GLU A 413 -24.46 16.55 11.99
C GLU A 413 -24.58 15.05 12.25
N GLU A 414 -23.51 14.32 11.96
CA GLU A 414 -23.44 12.90 12.22
C GLU A 414 -22.35 12.58 13.22
N ASP A 415 -22.78 12.11 14.38
CA ASP A 415 -21.87 11.57 15.38
C ASP A 415 -21.49 10.14 14.99
N PHE A 416 -20.20 9.81 15.15
CA PHE A 416 -19.64 8.44 15.01
C PHE A 416 -19.67 7.83 13.59
N SER A 417 -19.83 8.63 12.53
CA SER A 417 -19.71 8.17 11.13
C SER A 417 -18.51 8.81 10.44
N ARG A 418 -17.93 8.11 9.45
CA ARG A 418 -16.93 8.72 8.56
C ARG A 418 -17.64 9.34 7.37
N VAL A 419 -17.77 10.65 7.41
CA VAL A 419 -18.36 11.45 6.33
C VAL A 419 -17.25 11.95 5.41
N LEU A 420 -17.40 11.73 4.10
CA LEU A 420 -16.53 12.28 3.06
C LEU A 420 -17.32 13.26 2.20
N PRO A 421 -17.15 14.58 2.38
CA PRO A 421 -17.71 15.58 1.49
C PRO A 421 -17.00 15.57 0.13
N VAL A 422 -17.80 15.59 -0.93
CA VAL A 422 -17.39 15.65 -2.33
C VAL A 422 -17.98 16.92 -2.95
N TYR A 423 -17.18 17.97 -2.98
CA TYR A 423 -17.55 19.26 -3.56
C TYR A 423 -17.41 19.22 -5.08
N VAL A 424 -18.50 19.46 -5.80
CA VAL A 424 -18.49 19.54 -7.26
C VAL A 424 -18.89 20.94 -7.70
N PHE A 425 -17.90 21.73 -8.11
CA PHE A 425 -18.08 23.08 -8.65
C PHE A 425 -18.44 22.99 -10.14
N ASP A 426 -19.72 23.13 -10.42
CA ASP A 426 -20.30 23.18 -11.75
C ASP A 426 -20.48 24.63 -12.18
N LEU A 427 -19.39 25.22 -12.68
CA LEU A 427 -19.28 26.65 -12.91
C LEU A 427 -19.82 27.03 -14.29
N ASP A 428 -20.62 28.08 -14.34
CA ASP A 428 -21.18 28.66 -15.57
C ASP A 428 -20.16 29.47 -16.40
N TYR A 429 -18.86 29.17 -16.27
CA TYR A 429 -17.78 29.86 -16.96
C TYR A 429 -17.54 29.28 -18.36
N ASN A 430 -17.29 30.16 -19.33
CA ASN A 430 -16.89 29.78 -20.69
C ASN A 430 -15.38 29.52 -20.80
N THR A 431 -14.59 30.02 -19.85
CA THR A 431 -13.17 29.70 -19.73
C THR A 431 -13.01 28.34 -19.08
N LEU A 432 -12.06 27.54 -19.56
CA LEU A 432 -11.71 26.27 -18.95
C LEU A 432 -11.00 26.52 -17.62
N LEU A 433 -11.51 25.94 -16.54
CA LEU A 433 -10.84 25.87 -15.25
C LEU A 433 -10.66 24.41 -14.84
N MET A 434 -9.41 24.01 -14.64
CA MET A 434 -9.00 22.70 -14.14
C MET A 434 -8.29 22.87 -12.79
N LEU A 435 -8.34 21.85 -11.94
CA LEU A 435 -7.59 21.82 -10.69
C LEU A 435 -6.11 21.52 -10.97
N ASP A 436 -5.23 22.38 -10.47
CA ASP A 436 -3.78 22.29 -10.64
C ASP A 436 -3.38 22.05 -12.11
N ARG A 437 -4.09 22.71 -13.04
CA ARG A 437 -3.92 22.65 -14.51
C ARG A 437 -4.37 21.35 -15.18
N TYR A 438 -4.30 20.21 -14.49
CA TYR A 438 -4.45 18.89 -15.11
C TYR A 438 -5.70 18.12 -14.68
N HIS A 439 -6.22 18.39 -13.48
CA HIS A 439 -7.17 17.50 -12.82
C HIS A 439 -8.59 18.04 -12.89
N GLN A 440 -9.56 17.17 -13.16
CA GLN A 440 -10.98 17.49 -12.97
C GLN A 440 -11.41 17.27 -11.52
N SER A 441 -10.70 16.39 -10.80
CA SER A 441 -10.98 16.04 -9.41
C SER A 441 -9.68 15.76 -8.66
N VAL A 442 -9.58 16.28 -7.43
CA VAL A 442 -8.44 16.09 -6.54
C VAL A 442 -8.93 15.54 -5.20
N ALA A 443 -8.24 14.51 -4.71
CA ALA A 443 -8.51 13.86 -3.44
C ALA A 443 -7.60 14.41 -2.33
N PHE A 444 -8.23 14.89 -1.26
CA PHE A 444 -7.59 15.24 0.01
C PHE A 444 -7.89 14.17 1.06
N ARG A 445 -7.30 14.30 2.26
CA ARG A 445 -7.52 13.33 3.34
C ARG A 445 -8.97 13.34 3.86
N ASP A 446 -9.58 14.51 3.82
CA ASP A 446 -10.84 14.87 4.47
C ASP A 446 -11.94 15.25 3.49
N MET A 447 -11.63 15.52 2.21
CA MET A 447 -12.63 15.86 1.19
C MET A 447 -12.15 15.52 -0.23
N VAL A 448 -13.09 15.56 -1.17
CA VAL A 448 -12.82 15.55 -2.61
C VAL A 448 -13.33 16.85 -3.21
N ILE A 449 -12.53 17.45 -4.10
CA ILE A 449 -12.91 18.67 -4.83
C ILE A 449 -12.86 18.33 -6.31
N ALA A 450 -13.95 18.60 -7.02
CA ALA A 450 -14.04 18.49 -8.46
C ALA A 450 -14.56 19.79 -9.08
N VAL A 451 -14.15 20.06 -10.31
CA VAL A 451 -14.57 21.23 -11.09
C VAL A 451 -14.94 20.82 -12.51
N ARG A 452 -15.98 21.47 -13.03
CA ARG A 452 -16.27 21.51 -14.46
C ARG A 452 -16.77 22.89 -14.88
N THR A 453 -16.60 23.20 -16.16
CA THR A 453 -17.00 24.47 -16.80
C THR A 453 -17.82 24.18 -18.06
N LYS A 454 -18.34 25.21 -18.76
CA LYS A 454 -19.13 25.02 -19.98
C LYS A 454 -18.35 24.40 -21.14
N THR A 455 -17.03 24.59 -21.14
CA THR A 455 -16.14 23.96 -22.12
C THR A 455 -16.19 22.44 -21.99
N THR A 456 -16.47 21.74 -23.09
CA THR A 456 -16.69 20.29 -23.13
C THR A 456 -15.42 19.48 -23.38
N GLN A 457 -14.43 20.08 -24.03
CA GLN A 457 -13.20 19.41 -24.47
C GLN A 457 -11.98 20.32 -24.36
N THR A 458 -10.83 19.74 -24.05
CA THR A 458 -9.53 20.40 -24.11
C THR A 458 -8.44 19.47 -24.61
N VAL A 459 -7.41 20.02 -25.24
CA VAL A 459 -6.17 19.30 -25.51
C VAL A 459 -5.49 19.04 -24.17
N SER A 460 -5.10 17.78 -23.96
CA SER A 460 -4.37 17.33 -22.78
C SER A 460 -2.87 17.40 -23.02
N ASP A 461 -2.09 17.59 -21.96
CA ASP A 461 -0.62 17.51 -22.01
C ASP A 461 -0.10 16.06 -22.11
N TYR A 462 -1.00 15.08 -22.20
CA TYR A 462 -0.69 13.67 -22.37
C TYR A 462 -0.85 13.22 -23.83
N SER A 463 -0.05 12.22 -24.20
CA SER A 463 -0.17 11.49 -25.45
C SER A 463 -0.25 9.99 -25.19
N CYS A 464 -0.97 9.29 -26.07
CA CYS A 464 -0.95 7.84 -26.11
C CYS A 464 -0.98 7.34 -27.56
N ASN A 465 -0.29 6.22 -27.80
CA ASN A 465 -0.21 5.54 -29.09
C ASN A 465 0.15 6.48 -30.26
N GLY A 466 1.08 7.41 -30.02
CA GLY A 466 1.54 8.39 -31.00
C GLY A 466 0.58 9.55 -31.28
N ARG A 467 -0.42 9.79 -30.41
CA ARG A 467 -1.38 10.90 -30.56
C ARG A 467 -1.56 11.70 -29.28
N HIS A 468 -1.82 13.00 -29.42
CA HIS A 468 -2.28 13.83 -28.32
C HIS A 468 -3.65 13.37 -27.80
N MET A 469 -3.82 13.44 -26.49
CA MET A 469 -5.09 13.13 -25.85
C MET A 469 -5.99 14.35 -25.79
N PHE A 470 -7.30 14.11 -25.91
CA PHE A 470 -8.33 15.10 -25.65
C PHE A 470 -9.10 14.67 -24.41
N THR A 471 -9.28 15.59 -23.46
CA THR A 471 -10.01 15.33 -22.23
C THR A 471 -11.42 15.89 -22.35
N HIS A 472 -12.42 15.06 -22.05
CA HIS A 472 -13.80 15.50 -21.87
C HIS A 472 -13.96 16.14 -20.50
N THR A 473 -13.93 17.47 -20.45
CA THR A 473 -13.83 18.26 -19.22
C THR A 473 -15.12 18.28 -18.41
N ARG A 474 -16.26 17.91 -19.01
CA ARG A 474 -17.56 17.82 -18.31
C ARG A 474 -17.89 16.44 -17.75
N VAL A 475 -17.17 15.39 -18.16
CA VAL A 475 -17.34 14.00 -17.69
C VAL A 475 -16.54 13.81 -16.41
N LEU A 476 -17.22 13.67 -15.28
CA LEU A 476 -16.63 13.63 -13.94
C LEU A 476 -16.74 12.27 -13.25
N GLU A 477 -17.53 11.34 -13.78
CA GLU A 477 -17.86 10.06 -13.13
C GLU A 477 -16.58 9.28 -12.76
N ARG A 478 -15.71 9.05 -13.73
CA ARG A 478 -14.45 8.33 -13.52
C ARG A 478 -13.47 9.07 -12.59
N PRO A 479 -13.14 10.36 -12.81
CA PRO A 479 -12.30 11.12 -11.86
C PRO A 479 -12.82 11.15 -10.42
N LEU A 480 -14.15 11.22 -10.24
CA LEU A 480 -14.78 11.19 -8.92
C LEU A 480 -14.65 9.82 -8.27
N VAL A 481 -14.89 8.72 -8.99
CA VAL A 481 -14.66 7.35 -8.48
C VAL A 481 -13.22 7.20 -7.99
N GLY A 482 -12.23 7.61 -8.80
CA GLY A 482 -10.82 7.55 -8.42
C GLY A 482 -10.49 8.42 -7.20
N SER A 483 -11.11 9.60 -7.06
CA SER A 483 -10.85 10.51 -5.94
C SER A 483 -11.48 10.02 -4.64
N ILE A 484 -12.70 9.48 -4.71
CA ILE A 484 -13.39 8.87 -3.56
C ILE A 484 -12.59 7.66 -3.05
N LEU A 485 -12.06 6.81 -3.93
CA LEU A 485 -11.20 5.68 -3.53
C LEU A 485 -9.97 6.11 -2.74
N GLN A 486 -9.34 7.20 -3.16
CA GLN A 486 -8.18 7.79 -2.49
C GLN A 486 -8.53 8.32 -1.10
N SER A 487 -9.59 9.14 -1.00
CA SER A 487 -9.95 9.80 0.26
C SER A 487 -10.65 8.88 1.26
N MET A 488 -11.52 7.97 0.79
CA MET A 488 -12.29 7.08 1.67
C MET A 488 -11.47 5.85 2.09
N TRP A 489 -10.74 5.21 1.16
CA TRP A 489 -10.05 3.94 1.45
C TRP A 489 -8.52 4.01 1.30
N GLY A 490 -7.95 5.19 1.03
CA GLY A 490 -6.50 5.35 0.94
C GLY A 490 -5.89 4.61 -0.26
N VAL A 491 -6.69 4.25 -1.26
CA VAL A 491 -6.21 3.53 -2.46
C VAL A 491 -5.38 4.48 -3.29
N SER A 492 -4.10 4.17 -3.51
CA SER A 492 -3.23 4.99 -4.37
C SER A 492 -3.60 4.83 -5.84
N PRO A 493 -3.50 5.90 -6.66
CA PRO A 493 -3.54 5.78 -8.11
C PRO A 493 -2.54 4.75 -8.63
N THR A 494 -2.93 3.99 -9.66
CA THR A 494 -2.12 2.88 -10.19
C THR A 494 -0.79 3.30 -10.81
N HIS A 495 -0.64 4.59 -11.17
CA HIS A 495 0.65 5.12 -11.62
C HIS A 495 1.52 5.71 -10.52
N LEU A 496 1.07 5.74 -9.26
CA LEU A 496 1.84 6.33 -8.17
C LEU A 496 2.33 5.26 -7.21
N SER A 497 3.64 5.29 -6.94
CA SER A 497 4.27 4.45 -5.93
C SER A 497 5.29 5.26 -5.12
N TRP A 498 5.42 4.99 -3.82
CA TRP A 498 6.48 5.58 -3.02
C TRP A 498 7.78 4.80 -3.21
N SER A 499 8.89 5.50 -3.46
CA SER A 499 10.21 4.88 -3.53
C SER A 499 11.10 5.36 -2.38
N PRO A 500 11.44 4.50 -1.41
CA PRO A 500 12.35 4.87 -0.32
C PRO A 500 13.76 5.19 -0.84
N ARG A 501 14.19 4.59 -1.95
CA ARG A 501 15.51 4.84 -2.56
C ARG A 501 15.64 6.24 -3.15
N HIS A 502 14.57 6.74 -3.78
CA HIS A 502 14.54 8.08 -4.35
C HIS A 502 14.05 9.12 -3.33
N ASN A 503 13.55 8.67 -2.18
CA ASN A 503 12.84 9.49 -1.20
C ASN A 503 11.76 10.36 -1.86
N ASN A 504 11.04 9.79 -2.82
CA ASN A 504 10.04 10.50 -3.61
C ASN A 504 8.97 9.53 -4.13
N THR A 505 7.81 10.09 -4.50
CA THR A 505 6.77 9.39 -5.25
C THR A 505 7.19 9.26 -6.71
N LEU A 506 7.24 8.04 -7.22
CA LEU A 506 7.49 7.74 -8.62
C LEU A 506 6.17 7.69 -9.40
N VAL A 507 6.24 8.14 -10.65
CA VAL A 507 5.15 8.10 -11.62
C VAL A 507 5.48 7.03 -12.67
N ASP A 508 4.58 6.07 -12.85
CA ASP A 508 4.69 5.00 -13.86
C ASP A 508 3.33 4.72 -14.50
N TYR A 509 3.14 5.17 -15.75
CA TYR A 509 1.86 5.03 -16.42
C TYR A 509 1.57 3.64 -16.99
N THR A 510 2.47 2.66 -16.79
CA THR A 510 2.27 1.26 -17.23
C THR A 510 0.91 0.70 -16.80
N TRP A 511 0.47 1.03 -15.58
CA TRP A 511 -0.79 0.53 -14.99
C TRP A 511 -1.94 1.54 -15.03
N SER A 512 -1.83 2.59 -15.86
CA SER A 512 -2.89 3.61 -16.04
C SER A 512 -3.83 3.32 -17.22
N VAL A 513 -3.81 2.09 -17.72
CA VAL A 513 -4.67 1.59 -18.79
C VAL A 513 -5.45 0.35 -18.32
N GLY A 514 -6.49 -0.05 -19.05
CA GLY A 514 -7.33 -1.18 -18.67
C GLY A 514 -8.34 -0.83 -17.57
N GLN A 515 -8.70 -1.81 -16.73
CA GLN A 515 -9.74 -1.66 -15.72
C GLN A 515 -9.24 -0.87 -14.48
N THR A 516 -9.18 0.45 -14.60
CA THR A 516 -8.78 1.34 -13.51
C THR A 516 -9.46 2.71 -13.65
N PRO A 517 -10.01 3.28 -12.57
CA PRO A 517 -10.51 4.65 -12.59
C PRO A 517 -9.37 5.69 -12.54
N PHE A 518 -8.11 5.25 -12.40
CA PHE A 518 -6.95 6.11 -12.22
C PHE A 518 -6.21 6.42 -13.52
N GLY A 519 -5.50 7.56 -13.52
CA GLY A 519 -4.66 7.99 -14.62
C GLY A 519 -5.45 8.58 -15.78
N PRO A 520 -4.77 9.16 -16.78
CA PRO A 520 -5.44 9.78 -17.93
C PRO A 520 -5.78 8.78 -19.05
N PHE A 521 -5.14 7.60 -19.07
CA PHE A 521 -5.19 6.67 -20.21
C PHE A 521 -6.28 5.59 -20.13
N SER A 522 -7.05 5.54 -19.04
CA SER A 522 -8.23 4.69 -18.93
C SER A 522 -9.53 5.49 -18.91
N GLU A 523 -10.54 4.95 -19.58
CA GLU A 523 -11.90 5.48 -19.63
C GLU A 523 -12.86 4.74 -18.70
N ILE A 524 -12.40 3.67 -18.03
CA ILE A 524 -13.27 2.79 -17.24
C ILE A 524 -13.43 3.33 -15.82
N SER A 525 -14.68 3.47 -15.37
CA SER A 525 -15.02 3.79 -13.97
C SER A 525 -15.07 2.56 -13.06
N SER A 526 -15.31 1.36 -13.61
CA SER A 526 -15.44 0.12 -12.82
C SER A 526 -14.15 -0.30 -12.10
N LEU A 527 -14.31 -1.03 -10.99
CA LEU A 527 -13.20 -1.42 -10.12
C LEU A 527 -12.66 -2.82 -10.46
N SER A 528 -11.34 -2.94 -10.54
CA SER A 528 -10.65 -4.24 -10.60
C SER A 528 -10.43 -4.81 -9.19
N PHE A 529 -9.96 -6.06 -9.11
CA PHE A 529 -9.60 -6.66 -7.82
C PHE A 529 -8.53 -5.84 -7.07
N VAL A 530 -7.67 -5.10 -7.79
CA VAL A 530 -6.57 -4.32 -7.21
C VAL A 530 -7.09 -3.21 -6.31
N GLN A 531 -8.06 -2.42 -6.79
CA GLN A 531 -8.64 -1.34 -5.99
C GLN A 531 -9.45 -1.90 -4.81
N LYS A 532 -10.16 -3.01 -5.03
CA LYS A 532 -10.99 -3.69 -4.02
C LYS A 532 -10.18 -4.28 -2.87
N ASP A 533 -9.16 -5.08 -3.21
CA ASP A 533 -8.27 -5.67 -2.21
C ASP A 533 -7.44 -4.58 -1.51
N ALA A 534 -6.98 -3.54 -2.22
CA ALA A 534 -6.28 -2.42 -1.61
C ALA A 534 -7.17 -1.66 -0.60
N ALA A 535 -8.44 -1.39 -0.93
CA ALA A 535 -9.35 -0.68 -0.04
C ALA A 535 -9.51 -1.36 1.32
N ARG A 536 -9.67 -2.69 1.32
CA ARG A 536 -9.76 -3.50 2.54
C ARG A 536 -8.43 -3.64 3.26
N ARG A 537 -7.37 -3.96 2.52
CA ARG A 537 -6.03 -4.15 3.06
C ARG A 537 -5.53 -2.89 3.77
N ASN A 538 -5.79 -1.70 3.22
CA ASN A 538 -5.32 -0.44 3.79
C ASN A 538 -5.90 -0.18 5.19
N VAL A 539 -7.17 -0.53 5.43
CA VAL A 539 -7.79 -0.47 6.76
C VAL A 539 -7.03 -1.38 7.73
N LEU A 540 -6.81 -2.64 7.34
CA LEU A 540 -6.15 -3.63 8.18
C LEU A 540 -4.68 -3.29 8.47
N LEU A 541 -3.95 -2.79 7.46
CA LEU A 541 -2.56 -2.35 7.62
C LEU A 541 -2.46 -1.14 8.56
N THR A 542 -3.40 -0.21 8.46
CA THR A 542 -3.45 0.95 9.37
C THR A 542 -3.75 0.51 10.80
N SER A 543 -4.74 -0.37 10.99
CA SER A 543 -5.06 -0.95 12.31
C SER A 543 -3.89 -1.72 12.89
N LEU A 544 -3.26 -2.62 12.12
CA LEU A 544 -2.12 -3.40 12.58
C LEU A 544 -0.92 -2.51 12.93
N ASN A 545 -0.64 -1.47 12.14
CA ASN A 545 0.41 -0.50 12.46
C ASN A 545 0.10 0.25 13.75
N TYR A 546 -1.14 0.68 13.95
CA TYR A 546 -1.58 1.35 15.17
C TYR A 546 -1.44 0.44 16.41
N SER A 547 -1.90 -0.82 16.33
CA SER A 547 -1.78 -1.77 17.45
C SER A 547 -0.32 -2.10 17.76
N ILE A 548 0.55 -2.23 16.75
CA ILE A 548 1.99 -2.43 16.95
C ILE A 548 2.62 -1.22 17.63
N SER A 549 2.43 -0.01 17.10
CA SER A 549 3.01 1.22 17.67
C SER A 549 2.53 1.45 19.10
N SER A 550 1.22 1.31 19.35
CA SER A 550 0.64 1.50 20.69
C SER A 550 1.21 0.53 21.72
N VAL A 551 1.42 -0.74 21.33
CA VAL A 551 2.00 -1.74 22.23
C VAL A 551 3.49 -1.50 22.44
N ILE A 552 4.23 -1.06 21.43
CA ILE A 552 5.64 -0.67 21.59
C ILE A 552 5.75 0.45 22.62
N ASP A 553 4.91 1.48 22.55
CA ASP A 553 4.90 2.58 23.52
C ASP A 553 4.67 2.06 24.95
N VAL A 554 3.76 1.10 25.13
CA VAL A 554 3.52 0.45 26.43
C VAL A 554 4.75 -0.35 26.90
N LEU A 555 5.38 -1.11 26.01
CA LEU A 555 6.58 -1.89 26.33
C LEU A 555 7.78 -0.98 26.69
N GLU A 556 7.95 0.14 25.99
CA GLU A 556 8.96 1.15 26.31
C GLU A 556 8.69 1.81 27.68
N SER A 557 7.42 2.07 27.99
CA SER A 557 7.03 2.52 29.34
C SER A 557 7.41 1.51 30.42
N ILE A 558 7.22 0.19 30.19
CA ILE A 558 7.69 -0.85 31.13
C ILE A 558 9.20 -0.78 31.35
N ILE A 559 9.98 -0.57 30.27
CA ILE A 559 11.44 -0.41 30.36
C ILE A 559 11.80 0.81 31.20
N ALA A 560 11.14 1.95 30.95
CA ALA A 560 11.38 3.19 31.68
C ALA A 560 11.13 3.06 33.19
N HIS A 561 10.17 2.22 33.60
CA HIS A 561 9.85 1.93 34.99
C HIS A 561 10.68 0.79 35.62
N GLY A 562 11.79 0.39 34.98
CA GLY A 562 12.74 -0.58 35.54
C GLY A 562 12.42 -2.04 35.25
N GLY A 563 11.51 -2.31 34.31
CA GLY A 563 11.17 -3.65 33.80
C GLY A 563 9.87 -4.23 34.36
N ASP A 564 9.35 -5.23 33.65
CA ASP A 564 8.06 -5.89 33.92
C ASP A 564 7.97 -6.48 35.33
N ARG A 565 9.07 -7.08 35.83
CA ARG A 565 9.12 -7.68 37.17
C ARG A 565 9.10 -6.68 38.32
N LYS A 566 9.64 -5.47 38.10
CA LYS A 566 9.64 -4.43 39.13
C LYS A 566 8.31 -3.69 39.14
N LEU A 567 7.75 -3.47 37.96
CA LEU A 567 6.50 -2.76 37.79
C LEU A 567 5.29 -3.63 38.18
N LEU A 568 5.22 -4.89 37.74
CA LEU A 568 4.03 -5.72 37.88
C LEU A 568 4.15 -6.70 39.06
N LYS A 569 3.14 -6.73 39.93
CA LYS A 569 3.02 -7.75 41.00
C LYS A 569 2.86 -9.15 40.40
N GLN A 570 3.15 -10.22 41.17
CA GLN A 570 3.14 -11.60 40.68
C GLN A 570 1.86 -11.99 39.89
N ASN A 571 0.67 -11.64 40.39
CA ASN A 571 -0.60 -11.94 39.70
C ASN A 571 -0.78 -11.12 38.41
N GLN A 572 -0.40 -9.84 38.43
CA GLN A 572 -0.45 -8.94 37.27
C GLN A 572 0.56 -9.37 36.21
N HIS A 573 1.75 -9.82 36.63
CA HIS A 573 2.79 -10.35 35.76
C HIS A 573 2.30 -11.59 35.00
N VAL A 574 1.70 -12.56 35.70
CA VAL A 574 1.11 -13.75 35.05
C VAL A 574 0.05 -13.36 34.02
N GLN A 575 -0.84 -12.42 34.37
CA GLN A 575 -1.87 -11.94 33.45
C GLN A 575 -1.27 -11.22 32.24
N PHE A 576 -0.25 -10.38 32.44
CA PHE A 576 0.49 -9.71 31.38
C PHE A 576 1.09 -10.72 30.39
N ILE A 577 1.77 -11.76 30.87
CA ILE A 577 2.33 -12.81 30.00
C ILE A 577 1.25 -13.51 29.17
N GLN A 578 0.13 -13.88 29.81
CA GLN A 578 -0.97 -14.56 29.13
C GLN A 578 -1.59 -13.67 28.04
N ARG A 579 -1.84 -12.40 28.37
CA ARG A 579 -2.39 -11.40 27.44
C ARG A 579 -1.44 -11.12 26.29
N TRP A 580 -0.16 -10.94 26.57
CA TRP A 580 0.87 -10.73 25.56
C TRP A 580 0.94 -11.89 24.56
N ASN A 581 1.00 -13.12 25.06
CA ASN A 581 1.09 -14.29 24.19
C ASN A 581 -0.19 -14.49 23.37
N LEU A 582 -1.37 -14.18 23.93
CA LEU A 582 -2.64 -14.20 23.19
C LEU A 582 -2.69 -13.10 22.12
N PHE A 583 -2.27 -11.88 22.47
CA PHE A 583 -2.17 -10.75 21.55
C PHE A 583 -1.28 -11.08 20.36
N LYS A 584 -0.05 -11.54 20.61
CA LYS A 584 0.91 -11.93 19.57
C LYS A 584 0.35 -13.01 18.66
N TYR A 585 -0.28 -14.03 19.26
CA TYR A 585 -0.94 -15.11 18.51
C TYR A 585 -2.04 -14.60 17.59
N LYS A 586 -2.90 -13.70 18.08
CA LYS A 586 -3.96 -13.07 17.28
C LYS A 586 -3.37 -12.23 16.13
N LEU A 587 -2.29 -11.49 16.35
CA LEU A 587 -1.59 -10.77 15.27
C LEU A 587 -1.05 -11.71 14.19
N ASP A 588 -0.43 -12.83 14.58
CA ASP A 588 0.08 -13.82 13.62
C ASP A 588 -1.07 -14.45 12.80
N LYS A 589 -2.22 -14.68 13.43
CA LYS A 589 -3.43 -15.15 12.74
C LYS A 589 -4.05 -14.09 11.83
N ALA A 590 -4.02 -12.82 12.22
CA ALA A 590 -4.44 -11.72 11.34
C ALA A 590 -3.56 -11.65 10.09
N ILE A 591 -2.23 -11.75 10.23
CA ILE A 591 -1.29 -11.77 9.10
C ILE A 591 -1.53 -13.00 8.21
N SER A 592 -1.75 -14.17 8.80
CA SER A 592 -2.09 -15.37 8.05
C SER A 592 -3.40 -15.20 7.26
N ALA A 593 -4.45 -14.65 7.87
CA ALA A 593 -5.71 -14.37 7.19
C ALA A 593 -5.55 -13.35 6.05
N MET A 594 -4.78 -12.27 6.26
CA MET A 594 -4.45 -11.30 5.21
C MET A 594 -3.66 -11.93 4.05
N SER A 595 -2.75 -12.86 4.34
CA SER A 595 -1.98 -13.59 3.32
C SER A 595 -2.88 -14.45 2.42
N HIS A 596 -3.94 -15.01 2.98
CA HIS A 596 -5.00 -15.73 2.25
C HIS A 596 -6.10 -14.80 1.70
N LYS A 597 -5.96 -13.49 1.91
CA LYS A 597 -6.91 -12.45 1.48
C LYS A 597 -8.32 -12.67 2.04
N ASP A 598 -8.38 -13.28 3.23
CA ASP A 598 -9.56 -13.36 4.09
C ASP A 598 -9.54 -12.14 5.02
N PHE A 599 -10.00 -11.02 4.47
CA PHE A 599 -9.94 -9.73 5.15
C PHE A 599 -10.89 -9.64 6.34
N ASP A 600 -11.99 -10.39 6.34
CA ASP A 600 -12.96 -10.40 7.44
C ASP A 600 -12.42 -11.17 8.65
N MET A 601 -11.79 -12.31 8.42
CA MET A 601 -11.12 -13.04 9.49
C MET A 601 -9.92 -12.24 10.03
N ALA A 602 -9.17 -11.56 9.16
CA ALA A 602 -8.10 -10.66 9.58
C ALA A 602 -8.63 -9.53 10.47
N LEU A 603 -9.74 -8.88 10.08
CA LEU A 603 -10.38 -7.85 10.89
C LEU A 603 -10.82 -8.38 12.25
N TYR A 604 -11.43 -9.57 12.30
CA TYR A 604 -11.82 -10.21 13.56
C TYR A 604 -10.61 -10.36 14.50
N TYR A 605 -9.50 -10.92 14.01
CA TYR A 605 -8.32 -11.12 14.84
C TYR A 605 -7.69 -9.81 15.32
N LEU A 606 -7.63 -8.77 14.47
CA LEU A 606 -7.14 -7.45 14.86
C LEU A 606 -8.01 -6.84 15.96
N ARG A 607 -9.33 -6.77 15.75
CA ARG A 607 -10.26 -6.24 16.77
C ARG A 607 -10.24 -7.06 18.06
N SER A 608 -10.06 -8.37 17.95
CA SER A 608 -9.90 -9.25 19.11
C SER A 608 -8.58 -9.01 19.86
N SER A 609 -7.52 -8.63 19.14
CA SER A 609 -6.23 -8.29 19.73
C SER A 609 -6.25 -6.94 20.45
N ASP A 610 -7.10 -6.00 20.01
CA ASP A 610 -7.23 -4.68 20.65
C ASP A 610 -7.73 -4.79 22.11
N HIS A 611 -8.55 -5.79 22.44
CA HIS A 611 -8.94 -6.08 23.82
C HIS A 611 -7.74 -6.47 24.69
N ASP A 612 -6.82 -7.28 24.14
CA ASP A 612 -5.61 -7.69 24.85
C ASP A 612 -4.63 -6.52 24.99
N MET A 613 -4.47 -5.71 23.94
CA MET A 613 -3.70 -4.47 23.97
C MET A 613 -4.22 -3.52 25.05
N TYR A 614 -5.52 -3.26 25.08
CA TYR A 614 -6.16 -2.39 26.08
C TYR A 614 -5.96 -2.92 27.50
N ALA A 615 -6.12 -4.24 27.71
CA ALA A 615 -5.88 -4.87 29.00
C ALA A 615 -4.41 -4.74 29.45
N ILE A 616 -3.45 -4.93 28.54
CA ILE A 616 -2.02 -4.75 28.81
C ILE A 616 -1.72 -3.29 29.17
N HIS A 617 -2.25 -2.34 28.39
CA HIS A 617 -2.10 -0.91 28.67
C HIS A 617 -2.66 -0.55 30.05
N SER A 618 -3.87 -1.00 30.38
CA SER A 618 -4.49 -0.77 31.69
C SER A 618 -3.66 -1.36 32.85
N LEU A 619 -3.14 -2.59 32.71
CA LEU A 619 -2.28 -3.21 33.71
C LEU A 619 -1.03 -2.38 34.00
N VAL A 620 -0.34 -1.94 32.94
CA VAL A 620 0.90 -1.14 33.04
C VAL A 620 0.59 0.24 33.60
N TYR A 621 -0.48 0.89 33.14
CA TYR A 621 -0.89 2.20 33.61
C TYR A 621 -1.19 2.20 35.11
N HIS A 622 -2.03 1.27 35.60
CA HIS A 622 -2.34 1.20 37.03
C HIS A 622 -1.11 0.85 37.87
N ALA A 623 -0.25 -0.06 37.40
CA ALA A 623 0.98 -0.38 38.11
C ALA A 623 1.94 0.82 38.20
N SER A 624 2.00 1.66 37.16
CA SER A 624 2.85 2.86 37.15
C SER A 624 2.42 3.91 38.18
N GLN A 625 1.12 3.99 38.49
CA GLN A 625 0.58 4.92 39.49
C GLN A 625 0.89 4.50 40.93
N GLU A 626 1.20 3.21 41.16
CA GLU A 626 1.56 2.67 42.47
C GLU A 626 3.07 2.78 42.77
N LEU A 627 3.87 3.30 41.83
CA LEU A 627 5.32 3.42 42.02
C LEU A 627 5.68 4.64 42.87
N GLU A 628 6.30 4.38 44.01
CA GLU A 628 6.93 5.41 44.83
C GLU A 628 8.40 5.58 44.41
N ALA A 629 8.78 6.81 44.03
CA ALA A 629 10.17 7.14 43.78
C ALA A 629 10.93 7.19 45.11
N SER A 630 11.85 6.24 45.32
CA SER A 630 12.80 6.31 46.43
C SER A 630 14.16 6.82 45.94
N LEU A 631 14.57 7.97 46.47
CA LEU A 631 15.92 8.50 46.28
C LEU A 631 16.87 7.72 47.19
N VAL A 632 17.57 6.74 46.63
CA VAL A 632 18.71 6.11 47.31
C VAL A 632 19.89 7.05 47.18
N CYS A 633 20.14 7.88 48.20
CA CYS A 633 21.34 8.69 48.26
C CYS A 633 22.57 7.78 48.16
N PHE A 634 23.39 7.99 47.13
CA PHE A 634 24.69 7.33 47.00
C PHE A 634 25.50 7.63 48.26
N LYS A 635 25.76 6.59 49.05
CA LYS A 635 26.73 6.69 50.14
C LYS A 635 28.09 6.73 49.47
N ASP A 636 28.85 7.81 49.64
CA ASP A 636 30.18 7.92 49.07
C ASP A 636 30.98 6.64 49.35
N PRO A 637 31.68 6.07 48.35
CA PRO A 637 32.48 4.89 48.58
C PRO A 637 33.46 5.18 49.73
N PRO A 638 33.59 4.28 50.72
CA PRO A 638 34.48 4.51 51.84
C PRO A 638 35.89 4.81 51.32
N PHE A 639 36.50 5.87 51.84
CA PHE A 639 37.87 6.26 51.47
C PHE A 639 38.78 5.02 51.50
N PRO A 640 39.56 4.74 50.44
CA PRO A 640 40.27 3.47 50.28
C PRO A 640 41.52 3.40 51.18
N TRP A 641 41.29 3.34 52.50
CA TRP A 641 42.33 3.28 53.53
C TRP A 641 43.31 2.13 53.30
N GLY A 642 42.85 1.00 52.76
CA GLY A 642 43.72 -0.13 52.42
C GLY A 642 44.78 0.24 51.38
N SER A 643 44.38 0.86 50.28
CA SER A 643 45.29 1.29 49.21
C SER A 643 46.24 2.38 49.70
N VAL A 644 45.73 3.38 50.43
CA VAL A 644 46.55 4.49 50.96
C VAL A 644 47.56 3.98 51.99
N SER A 645 47.15 3.08 52.88
CA SER A 645 48.04 2.50 53.89
C SER A 645 49.13 1.63 53.25
N MET A 646 48.78 0.83 52.23
CA MET A 646 49.75 0.03 51.50
C MET A 646 50.76 0.91 50.75
N SER A 647 50.31 1.98 50.11
CA SER A 647 51.20 2.96 49.47
C SER A 647 52.13 3.63 50.48
N ALA A 648 51.64 4.00 51.67
CA ALA A 648 52.46 4.55 52.74
C ALA A 648 53.51 3.53 53.23
N VAL A 649 53.13 2.28 53.47
CA VAL A 649 54.05 1.21 53.88
C VAL A 649 55.13 0.97 52.83
N VAL A 650 54.76 0.91 51.54
CA VAL A 650 55.72 0.77 50.43
C VAL A 650 56.65 1.97 50.36
N PHE A 651 56.14 3.18 50.53
CA PHE A 651 56.95 4.40 50.56
C PHE A 651 57.94 4.38 51.73
N PHE A 652 57.50 4.03 52.95
CA PHE A 652 58.38 3.91 54.10
C PHE A 652 59.41 2.79 53.94
N ALA A 653 59.04 1.66 53.33
CA ALA A 653 59.98 0.58 53.02
C ALA A 653 61.04 1.03 51.99
N LEU A 654 60.64 1.76 50.94
CA LEU A 654 61.57 2.33 49.96
C LEU A 654 62.50 3.38 50.59
N VAL A 655 61.96 4.27 51.43
CA VAL A 655 62.76 5.25 52.19
C VAL A 655 63.72 4.55 53.15
N TYR A 656 63.28 3.49 53.83
CA TYR A 656 64.12 2.69 54.71
C TYR A 656 65.27 2.01 53.95
N VAL A 657 64.96 1.33 52.83
CA VAL A 657 65.94 0.71 51.94
C VAL A 657 66.92 1.74 51.38
N TYR A 658 66.44 2.93 50.99
CA TYR A 658 67.29 4.02 50.52
C TYR A 658 68.21 4.53 51.63
N SER A 659 67.70 4.78 52.84
CA SER A 659 68.51 5.26 53.97
C SER A 659 69.55 4.23 54.45
N LYS A 660 69.24 2.93 54.30
CA LYS A 660 70.13 1.82 54.68
C LYS A 660 70.90 1.23 53.51
N ARG A 661 70.87 1.87 52.33
CA ARG A 661 71.54 1.40 51.10
C ARG A 661 73.00 1.02 51.33
N GLU A 662 73.77 1.85 52.03
CA GLU A 662 75.20 1.59 52.28
C GLU A 662 75.45 0.45 53.28
N SER A 663 74.47 0.14 54.14
CA SER A 663 74.53 -0.98 55.08
C SER A 663 74.02 -2.29 54.47
N LEU A 664 72.99 -2.23 53.62
CA LEU A 664 72.33 -3.40 53.01
C LEU A 664 73.08 -3.92 51.77
N PHE A 665 73.71 -3.02 51.00
CA PHE A 665 74.43 -3.38 49.76
C PHE A 665 75.96 -3.35 49.89
N ARG A 666 76.49 -3.50 51.12
CA ARG A 666 77.94 -3.59 51.34
C ARG A 666 78.49 -4.94 50.88
N ASN A 667 78.75 -5.06 49.58
CA ASN A 667 79.33 -6.27 49.00
C ASN A 667 80.81 -6.39 49.41
N LYS A 668 81.14 -7.39 50.23
CA LYS A 668 82.51 -7.80 50.51
C LYS A 668 83.05 -8.61 49.32
N ARG A 669 83.65 -7.95 48.32
CA ARG A 669 84.78 -8.52 47.57
C ARG A 669 85.51 -7.50 46.67
N LYS A 670 86.85 -7.59 46.76
CA LYS A 670 87.94 -6.90 46.03
C LYS A 670 88.32 -5.55 46.65
N GLN A 671 89.32 -5.45 47.54
CA GLN A 671 90.68 -6.03 47.50
C GLN A 671 91.38 -5.66 46.18
N PHE A 672 92.13 -4.57 46.21
CA PHE A 672 93.55 -4.62 45.86
C PHE A 672 94.32 -4.91 47.13
#